data_AF-A0A8J3DUM7-F1
#
_entry.id   AF-A0A8J3DUM7-F1
#
_cell.length_a   1.000
_cell.length_b   1.000
_cell.length_c   1.000
_cell.angle_alpha   90.00
_cell.angle_beta   90.00
_cell.angle_gamma   90.00
#
_symmetry.space_group_name_H-M   'P 1'
#
loop_
_entity.id
_entity.type
_entity.pdbx_description
1 polymer ?
#
loop_
_entity_poly.entity_id
_entity_poly.type
_entity_poly.pdbx_seq_one_letter_code
_entity_poly.pdbx_strand_id
1 'polypeptide(L)'
;MRVRTIASLNGTAARFANGLVTLPNGHEFPPPQLLQNDTVGTVAKFLKLDDEALKQVLGGFGSAVSLASGMVGVGGAVFGAMELYEKFFGGGGEIKQVLKALDQIQAKLDGLYTYFELRELEQQRRARDRWNGVCARAESTLNTVRRSRSSADLEALTQELKNLHDILLEMLSVDKIPYNRNTYTSVDAAAGQWVDAARPPWLRRADKGEIKLVTNLADRIWDAGWFLAVLGRALILFPIVMRMVEPGARSTEWERGLVVNLRQHLATFLANWENSIIVSDPAAWINPGGRMSSPFERAPVFIAVGAVDPTSGISMLDLGWGLGQMKIESGFDWSISASGVPDWTRVLNPDEALHAAIVRQSALHFELKKACGIYKLAELERTLGEYLSHFEGSDFVVLPDAKFKLLSPIERGDSGVRPQITDGLARYFRPRRDYAGTRFYQETEKRIVFDIARRADRSQIQLGYRLKIGGMVIDLVEFTAAPAIGTPVEIFPEQTIQRSLSGPLEVFDCFQAAAMSAAQEDTFEQEGSVAGVPRAFVNGRPGDVALDLQIKLSFDPFGASPNAAGRVELAIANRSPREFPGAIALDVQVLEKRYRFDSLSDQIGHVEWGVADQLTVHMVPSFVIIDRDFFEDLDAAFHAMLRDIKGLQDRFTLQDLIDQGIPIGPEPEPDPRWRAIWFDRSAQWATNFMHAAERAFPVEFAQELARRQVPTL
;
A
#
# COMPACT_ATOMS: atom_id res chain seq x y z
N MET A 1 -48.68 -55.03 16.08
CA MET A 1 -48.51 -56.18 15.16
C MET A 1 -47.18 -55.95 14.44
N ARG A 2 -46.02 -56.59 14.73
CA ARG A 2 -45.75 -58.03 14.92
C ARG A 2 -46.29 -58.79 13.68
N VAL A 3 -45.53 -59.45 12.80
CA VAL A 3 -44.34 -60.31 12.98
C VAL A 3 -43.69 -60.68 11.61
N ARG A 4 -42.34 -60.74 11.59
CA ARG A 4 -41.35 -61.62 10.90
C ARG A 4 -41.48 -61.97 9.40
N THR A 5 -40.46 -61.82 8.55
CA THR A 5 -39.07 -62.38 8.53
C THR A 5 -39.00 -63.89 8.26
N ILE A 6 -38.24 -64.27 7.21
CA ILE A 6 -37.21 -65.34 7.09
C ILE A 6 -36.89 -65.47 5.58
N ALA A 7 -35.72 -65.04 5.07
CA ALA A 7 -34.39 -65.70 5.08
C ALA A 7 -34.41 -67.05 4.31
N SER A 8 -33.50 -67.44 3.42
CA SER A 8 -32.04 -67.30 3.28
C SER A 8 -31.66 -67.85 1.88
N LEU A 9 -30.55 -67.53 1.21
CA LEU A 9 -29.13 -67.76 1.51
C LEU A 9 -28.30 -66.78 0.63
N ASN A 10 -27.45 -65.89 1.14
CA ASN A 10 -26.12 -66.05 1.74
C ASN A 10 -25.03 -66.63 0.82
N GLY A 11 -24.06 -65.77 0.50
CA GLY A 11 -22.77 -66.05 -0.12
C GLY A 11 -22.54 -65.14 -1.34
N THR A 12 -22.18 -63.86 -1.23
CA THR A 12 -20.85 -63.43 -0.78
C THR A 12 -20.87 -61.90 -0.64
N ALA A 13 -21.22 -61.39 0.54
CA ALA A 13 -20.99 -60.02 0.96
C ALA A 13 -20.32 -60.08 2.34
N ALA A 14 -19.04 -60.45 2.37
CA ALA A 14 -18.21 -60.39 3.56
C ALA A 14 -16.73 -60.44 3.16
N ARG A 15 -16.26 -59.37 2.52
CA ARG A 15 -14.87 -58.86 2.39
C ARG A 15 -14.89 -57.78 1.30
N PHE A 16 -14.11 -56.71 1.45
CA PHE A 16 -14.06 -55.48 0.63
C PHE A 16 -14.97 -54.32 1.06
N ALA A 17 -15.33 -54.26 2.33
CA ALA A 17 -15.54 -52.98 3.01
C ALA A 17 -14.23 -52.62 3.73
N ASN A 18 -13.84 -51.35 3.61
CA ASN A 18 -12.84 -50.61 4.39
C ASN A 18 -11.39 -50.70 3.89
N GLY A 19 -10.99 -49.62 3.21
CA GLY A 19 -9.60 -49.30 2.92
C GLY A 19 -9.51 -47.92 2.28
N LEU A 20 -9.78 -46.86 3.05
CA LEU A 20 -9.21 -45.56 2.74
C LEU A 20 -7.70 -45.70 2.90
N VAL A 21 -6.93 -45.28 1.90
CA VAL A 21 -5.47 -45.25 2.04
C VAL A 21 -5.13 -43.98 2.82
N THR A 22 -4.76 -44.16 4.09
CA THR A 22 -4.22 -43.07 4.90
C THR A 22 -2.75 -42.90 4.57
N LEU A 23 -2.38 -41.76 3.98
CA LEU A 23 -0.96 -41.41 3.81
C LEU A 23 -0.33 -41.09 5.19
N PRO A 24 1.01 -41.06 5.31
CA PRO A 24 1.71 -40.74 6.57
C PRO A 24 1.29 -39.41 7.23
N ASN A 25 0.56 -38.58 6.48
CA ASN A 25 0.14 -37.22 6.86
C ASN A 25 -1.34 -37.16 7.28
N GLY A 26 -2.06 -38.30 7.35
CA GLY A 26 -3.43 -38.38 7.85
C GLY A 26 -4.55 -38.05 6.85
N HIS A 27 -4.24 -37.87 5.55
CA HIS A 27 -5.26 -37.67 4.52
C HIS A 27 -5.77 -38.99 3.95
N GLU A 28 -7.09 -39.09 3.77
CA GLU A 28 -7.81 -40.28 3.32
C GLU A 28 -8.14 -40.20 1.81
N PHE A 29 -7.75 -41.21 1.04
CA PHE A 29 -8.07 -41.34 -0.40
C PHE A 29 -9.07 -42.47 -0.70
N PRO A 30 -10.00 -42.30 -1.67
CA PRO A 30 -10.89 -43.38 -2.11
C PRO A 30 -10.11 -44.52 -2.79
N PRO A 31 -10.64 -45.76 -2.79
CA PRO A 31 -9.89 -46.94 -3.22
C PRO A 31 -9.61 -46.96 -4.74
N PRO A 32 -8.49 -47.57 -5.18
CA PRO A 32 -7.96 -47.48 -6.55
C PRO A 32 -8.89 -47.96 -7.67
N GLN A 33 -9.87 -48.80 -7.36
CA GLN A 33 -10.76 -49.43 -8.34
C GLN A 33 -11.89 -48.48 -8.84
N LEU A 34 -12.20 -47.40 -8.12
CA LEU A 34 -13.18 -46.39 -8.55
C LEU A 34 -12.59 -45.36 -9.54
N LEU A 35 -11.28 -45.37 -9.78
CA LEU A 35 -10.55 -44.38 -10.59
C LEU A 35 -10.18 -44.86 -12.01
N GLN A 36 -10.55 -46.09 -12.38
CA GLN A 36 -10.17 -46.68 -13.68
C GLN A 36 -10.95 -46.13 -14.89
N ASN A 37 -12.07 -45.44 -14.70
CA ASN A 37 -12.89 -44.96 -15.82
C ASN A 37 -12.81 -43.45 -16.11
N ASP A 38 -12.22 -42.63 -15.22
CA ASP A 38 -12.04 -41.19 -15.44
C ASP A 38 -10.79 -40.67 -14.72
N THR A 39 -9.65 -41.33 -14.97
CA THR A 39 -8.38 -41.10 -14.25
C THR A 39 -7.85 -39.70 -14.53
N VAL A 40 -8.03 -39.19 -15.75
CA VAL A 40 -7.57 -37.84 -16.15
C VAL A 40 -8.53 -36.74 -15.68
N GLY A 41 -9.86 -36.94 -15.75
CA GLY A 41 -10.83 -35.97 -15.28
C GLY A 41 -10.84 -35.86 -13.75
N THR A 42 -10.60 -36.96 -13.04
CA THR A 42 -10.48 -36.97 -11.58
C THR A 42 -9.14 -36.35 -11.14
N VAL A 43 -8.02 -36.70 -11.79
CA VAL A 43 -6.72 -36.04 -11.56
C VAL A 43 -6.80 -34.53 -11.87
N ALA A 44 -7.46 -34.14 -12.95
CA ALA A 44 -7.62 -32.73 -13.32
C ALA A 44 -8.54 -31.94 -12.36
N LYS A 45 -9.53 -32.59 -11.72
CA LYS A 45 -10.33 -32.00 -10.63
C LYS A 45 -9.54 -31.89 -9.32
N PHE A 46 -8.66 -32.85 -9.03
CA PHE A 46 -7.80 -32.84 -7.85
C PHE A 46 -6.60 -31.89 -7.94
N LEU A 47 -6.10 -31.62 -9.15
CA LEU A 47 -5.04 -30.62 -9.42
C LEU A 47 -5.59 -29.18 -9.49
N LYS A 48 -6.90 -28.98 -9.34
CA LYS A 48 -7.47 -27.65 -9.16
C LYS A 48 -7.40 -27.33 -7.67
N LEU A 49 -6.85 -26.15 -7.34
CA LEU A 49 -7.04 -25.59 -6.01
C LEU A 49 -8.55 -25.51 -5.76
N ASP A 50 -9.00 -26.04 -4.62
CA ASP A 50 -10.34 -25.76 -4.14
C ASP A 50 -10.49 -24.26 -3.82
N ASP A 51 -11.72 -23.76 -3.75
CA ASP A 51 -12.00 -22.34 -3.57
C ASP A 51 -11.35 -21.76 -2.29
N GLU A 52 -11.11 -22.60 -1.27
CA GLU A 52 -10.51 -22.20 -0.01
C GLU A 52 -8.99 -22.07 -0.12
N ALA A 53 -8.32 -23.05 -0.72
CA ALA A 53 -6.89 -23.01 -1.02
C ALA A 53 -6.56 -21.85 -1.99
N LEU A 54 -7.45 -21.61 -2.94
CA LEU A 54 -7.32 -20.50 -3.89
C LEU A 54 -7.49 -19.15 -3.18
N LYS A 55 -8.48 -18.98 -2.30
CA LYS A 55 -8.59 -17.79 -1.44
C LYS A 55 -7.34 -17.58 -0.58
N GLN A 56 -6.73 -18.64 -0.07
CA GLN A 56 -5.51 -18.56 0.75
C GLN A 56 -4.28 -18.12 -0.06
N VAL A 57 -4.07 -18.68 -1.26
CA VAL A 57 -3.01 -18.28 -2.18
C VAL A 57 -3.18 -16.83 -2.62
N LEU A 58 -4.41 -16.44 -2.98
CA LEU A 58 -4.75 -15.06 -3.32
C LEU A 58 -4.62 -14.09 -2.13
N GLY A 59 -4.92 -14.56 -0.92
CA GLY A 59 -4.63 -13.85 0.32
C GLY A 59 -3.15 -13.55 0.46
N GLY A 60 -2.28 -14.50 0.10
CA GLY A 60 -0.83 -14.30 0.09
C GLY A 60 -0.35 -13.26 -0.90
N PHE A 61 -0.90 -13.24 -2.13
CA PHE A 61 -0.65 -12.13 -3.05
C PHE A 61 -1.16 -10.80 -2.50
N GLY A 62 -2.33 -10.80 -1.85
CA GLY A 62 -2.85 -9.62 -1.14
C GLY A 62 -1.90 -9.12 -0.05
N SER A 63 -1.26 -10.02 0.69
CA SER A 63 -0.24 -9.66 1.67
C SER A 63 1.05 -9.16 1.02
N ALA A 64 1.48 -9.73 -0.11
CA ALA A 64 2.62 -9.24 -0.89
C ALA A 64 2.37 -7.82 -1.41
N VAL A 65 1.15 -7.55 -1.90
CA VAL A 65 0.70 -6.22 -2.32
C VAL A 65 0.64 -5.26 -1.13
N SER A 66 0.10 -5.68 0.00
CA SER A 66 0.05 -4.87 1.23
C SER A 66 1.45 -4.54 1.72
N LEU A 67 2.39 -5.48 1.60
CA LEU A 67 3.78 -5.28 1.93
C LEU A 67 4.46 -4.32 0.96
N ALA A 68 4.32 -4.54 -0.36
CA ALA A 68 4.87 -3.63 -1.36
C ALA A 68 4.25 -2.22 -1.24
N SER A 69 2.96 -2.11 -0.93
CA SER A 69 2.26 -0.82 -0.77
C SER A 69 2.65 -0.15 0.54
N GLY A 70 2.81 -0.96 1.59
CA GLY A 70 3.39 -0.57 2.87
C GLY A 70 4.85 -0.18 2.75
N MET A 71 5.58 -0.62 1.71
CA MET A 71 6.85 -0.02 1.37
C MET A 71 6.62 1.34 0.71
N VAL A 72 5.80 1.42 -0.33
CA VAL A 72 5.60 2.62 -1.17
C VAL A 72 5.00 3.83 -0.43
N GLY A 73 4.04 3.63 0.48
CA GLY A 73 3.28 4.73 1.09
C GLY A 73 4.04 5.54 2.15
N VAL A 74 3.43 6.66 2.58
CA VAL A 74 3.91 7.52 3.70
C VAL A 74 4.07 6.71 5.00
N GLY A 75 3.21 5.71 5.23
CA GLY A 75 3.36 4.75 6.35
C GLY A 75 4.56 3.79 6.22
N GLY A 76 5.15 3.67 5.04
CA GLY A 76 6.36 2.89 4.77
C GLY A 76 7.66 3.53 5.18
N ALA A 77 7.63 4.83 5.46
CA ALA A 77 8.65 5.54 6.23
C ALA A 77 8.57 5.20 7.72
N VAL A 78 7.36 4.91 8.24
CA VAL A 78 7.13 4.63 9.66
C VAL A 78 7.52 3.20 10.05
N PHE A 79 7.30 2.20 9.18
CA PHE A 79 7.63 0.80 9.49
C PHE A 79 9.02 0.38 8.99
N GLY A 80 9.95 0.20 9.93
CA GLY A 80 11.28 -0.35 9.65
C GLY A 80 11.23 -1.78 9.10
N ALA A 81 12.31 -2.25 8.43
CA ALA A 81 12.38 -3.60 7.87
C ALA A 81 12.12 -4.72 8.92
N MET A 82 12.46 -4.47 10.19
CA MET A 82 12.20 -5.39 11.30
C MET A 82 10.75 -5.37 11.78
N GLU A 83 10.07 -4.22 11.77
CA GLU A 83 8.64 -4.18 12.08
C GLU A 83 7.81 -4.84 10.98
N LEU A 84 8.20 -4.68 9.70
CA LEU A 84 7.66 -5.47 8.58
C LEU A 84 8.05 -6.95 8.66
N TYR A 85 9.13 -7.31 9.33
CA TYR A 85 9.41 -8.72 9.58
C TYR A 85 8.56 -9.25 10.74
N GLU A 86 8.51 -8.55 11.87
CA GLU A 86 7.79 -8.98 13.08
C GLU A 86 6.27 -8.96 12.93
N LYS A 87 5.72 -7.95 12.27
CA LYS A 87 4.28 -7.87 11.95
C LYS A 87 3.81 -9.06 11.13
N PHE A 88 4.70 -9.69 10.37
CA PHE A 88 4.35 -10.69 9.36
C PHE A 88 4.86 -12.10 9.66
N PHE A 89 6.04 -12.25 10.29
CA PHE A 89 6.67 -13.51 10.69
C PHE A 89 6.70 -13.70 12.22
N GLY A 90 6.40 -12.66 13.01
CA GLY A 90 6.16 -12.75 14.44
C GLY A 90 4.90 -13.58 14.75
N GLY A 91 4.77 -14.01 16.00
CA GLY A 91 3.93 -15.13 16.44
C GLY A 91 2.43 -15.13 16.08
N GLY A 92 1.88 -14.10 15.44
CA GLY A 92 0.46 -14.00 15.08
C GLY A 92 0.12 -13.33 13.74
N GLY A 93 1.08 -13.08 12.84
CA GLY A 93 0.83 -12.32 11.58
C GLY A 93 0.03 -13.08 10.51
N GLU A 94 -0.73 -12.34 9.68
CA GLU A 94 -1.53 -12.87 8.55
C GLU A 94 -0.67 -13.62 7.51
N ILE A 95 0.56 -13.17 7.24
CA ILE A 95 1.47 -13.84 6.30
C ILE A 95 1.93 -15.20 6.83
N LYS A 96 2.11 -15.39 8.14
CA LYS A 96 2.44 -16.72 8.69
C LYS A 96 1.30 -17.72 8.45
N GLN A 97 0.06 -17.26 8.48
CA GLN A 97 -1.10 -18.08 8.12
C GLN A 97 -1.10 -18.39 6.61
N VAL A 98 -0.79 -17.41 5.77
CA VAL A 98 -0.59 -17.60 4.33
C VAL A 98 0.54 -18.60 4.06
N LEU A 99 1.74 -18.42 4.61
CA LEU A 99 2.88 -19.32 4.41
C LEU A 99 2.55 -20.74 4.87
N LYS A 100 1.88 -20.89 6.01
CA LYS A 100 1.39 -22.18 6.49
C LYS A 100 0.37 -22.81 5.54
N ALA A 101 -0.53 -22.00 4.97
CA ALA A 101 -1.47 -22.46 3.95
C ALA A 101 -0.75 -22.89 2.65
N LEU A 102 0.26 -22.12 2.22
CA LEU A 102 1.11 -22.48 1.09
C LEU A 102 1.87 -23.80 1.35
N ASP A 103 2.39 -24.00 2.57
CA ASP A 103 3.03 -25.26 2.98
C ASP A 103 2.03 -26.44 2.99
N GLN A 104 0.78 -26.21 3.40
CA GLN A 104 -0.28 -27.23 3.38
C GLN A 104 -0.68 -27.61 1.94
N ILE A 105 -0.81 -26.62 1.05
CA ILE A 105 -1.05 -26.85 -0.39
C ILE A 105 0.12 -27.65 -0.96
N GLN A 106 1.35 -27.27 -0.62
CA GLN A 106 2.54 -27.99 -1.02
C GLN A 106 2.52 -29.46 -0.56
N ALA A 107 2.18 -29.73 0.69
CA ALA A 107 2.13 -31.09 1.23
C ALA A 107 1.05 -31.95 0.57
N LYS A 108 -0.10 -31.36 0.22
CA LYS A 108 -1.17 -32.04 -0.54
C LYS A 108 -0.69 -32.42 -1.95
N LEU A 109 -0.02 -31.49 -2.64
CA LEU A 109 0.54 -31.74 -3.97
C LEU A 109 1.62 -32.82 -3.96
N ASP A 110 2.52 -32.80 -2.96
CA ASP A 110 3.60 -33.80 -2.82
C ASP A 110 3.06 -35.24 -2.62
N GLY A 111 1.95 -35.37 -1.89
CA GLY A 111 1.25 -36.65 -1.72
C GLY A 111 0.67 -37.18 -3.03
N LEU A 112 0.09 -36.31 -3.87
CA LEU A 112 -0.48 -36.68 -5.16
C LEU A 112 0.60 -37.13 -6.15
N TYR A 113 1.70 -36.38 -6.28
CA TYR A 113 2.75 -36.74 -7.24
C TYR A 113 3.50 -38.02 -6.87
N THR A 114 3.67 -38.28 -5.57
CA THR A 114 4.24 -39.54 -5.10
C THR A 114 3.33 -40.73 -5.44
N TYR A 115 2.01 -40.51 -5.47
CA TYR A 115 1.03 -41.54 -5.78
C TYR A 115 0.94 -41.90 -7.27
N PHE A 116 1.11 -40.93 -8.19
CA PHE A 116 0.90 -41.17 -9.62
C PHE A 116 2.14 -41.63 -10.41
N GLU A 117 3.35 -41.63 -9.83
CA GLU A 117 4.61 -42.09 -10.46
C GLU A 117 4.87 -41.58 -11.90
N LEU A 118 4.32 -40.41 -12.25
CA LEU A 118 4.39 -39.86 -13.62
C LEU A 118 5.79 -39.28 -13.90
N ARG A 119 6.60 -40.00 -14.69
CA ARG A 119 7.96 -39.58 -15.11
C ARG A 119 8.01 -38.22 -15.80
N GLU A 120 6.97 -37.82 -16.52
CA GLU A 120 6.95 -36.51 -17.21
C GLU A 120 6.81 -35.31 -16.24
N LEU A 121 6.23 -35.51 -15.06
CA LEU A 121 6.13 -34.48 -14.00
C LEU A 121 7.42 -34.36 -13.17
N GLU A 122 8.39 -35.24 -13.37
CA GLU A 122 9.65 -35.25 -12.63
C GLU A 122 10.48 -34.00 -12.89
N GLN A 123 10.48 -33.47 -14.12
CA GLN A 123 11.19 -32.24 -14.45
C GLN A 123 10.57 -31.01 -13.77
N GLN A 124 9.24 -30.92 -13.76
CA GLN A 124 8.52 -29.87 -13.04
C GLN A 124 8.78 -29.97 -11.54
N ARG A 125 8.67 -31.17 -10.96
CA ARG A 125 8.99 -31.42 -9.56
C ARG A 125 10.42 -30.99 -9.19
N ARG A 126 11.42 -31.33 -10.01
CA ARG A 126 12.81 -30.89 -9.80
C ARG A 126 12.96 -29.36 -9.85
N ALA A 127 12.28 -28.70 -10.78
CA ALA A 127 12.26 -27.23 -10.85
C ALA A 127 11.67 -26.62 -9.58
N ARG A 128 10.57 -27.20 -9.07
CA ARG A 128 9.96 -26.81 -7.80
C ARG A 128 10.91 -26.92 -6.63
N ASP A 129 11.49 -28.11 -6.45
CA ASP A 129 12.26 -28.42 -5.25
C ASP A 129 13.46 -27.48 -5.16
N ARG A 130 14.02 -27.11 -6.33
CA ARG A 130 15.00 -26.05 -6.45
C ARG A 130 14.44 -24.67 -6.07
N TRP A 131 13.30 -24.23 -6.59
CA TRP A 131 12.70 -22.93 -6.27
C TRP A 131 12.33 -22.81 -4.78
N ASN A 132 11.69 -23.83 -4.23
CA ASN A 132 11.39 -23.93 -2.80
C ASN A 132 12.67 -23.94 -1.95
N GLY A 133 13.71 -24.64 -2.40
CA GLY A 133 15.01 -24.61 -1.78
C GLY A 133 15.61 -23.20 -1.72
N VAL A 134 15.46 -22.40 -2.78
CA VAL A 134 15.88 -20.98 -2.79
C VAL A 134 15.07 -20.16 -1.78
N CYS A 135 13.74 -20.26 -1.81
CA CYS A 135 12.88 -19.54 -0.85
C CYS A 135 13.23 -19.88 0.61
N ALA A 136 13.43 -21.17 0.92
CA ALA A 136 13.79 -21.63 2.26
C ALA A 136 15.19 -21.14 2.70
N ARG A 137 16.17 -21.14 1.79
CA ARG A 137 17.50 -20.58 2.08
C ARG A 137 17.45 -19.07 2.30
N ALA A 138 16.72 -18.33 1.47
CA ALA A 138 16.55 -16.89 1.65
C ALA A 138 15.93 -16.55 3.02
N GLU A 139 14.87 -17.27 3.42
CA GLU A 139 14.24 -17.12 4.73
C GLU A 139 15.19 -17.49 5.89
N SER A 140 15.97 -18.55 5.73
CA SER A 140 16.96 -18.95 6.73
C SER A 140 18.08 -17.93 6.86
N THR A 141 18.62 -17.43 5.76
CA THR A 141 19.69 -16.43 5.73
C THR A 141 19.20 -15.09 6.29
N LEU A 142 17.98 -14.69 5.95
CA LEU A 142 17.32 -13.52 6.53
C LEU A 142 17.23 -13.63 8.06
N ASN A 143 16.84 -14.80 8.58
CA ASN A 143 16.82 -15.07 10.01
C ASN A 143 18.22 -15.03 10.65
N THR A 144 19.26 -15.45 9.93
CA THR A 144 20.66 -15.37 10.38
C THR A 144 21.14 -13.92 10.44
N VAL A 145 20.93 -13.13 9.39
CA VAL A 145 21.32 -11.71 9.32
C VAL A 145 20.69 -10.90 10.46
N ARG A 146 19.46 -11.25 10.87
CA ARG A 146 18.80 -10.66 12.03
C ARG A 146 19.55 -10.87 13.35
N ARG A 147 20.22 -12.01 13.49
CA ARG A 147 20.96 -12.38 14.71
C ARG A 147 22.44 -11.98 14.64
N SER A 148 23.00 -11.94 13.44
CA SER A 148 24.42 -11.68 13.16
C SER A 148 24.56 -10.97 11.82
N ARG A 149 25.13 -9.77 11.81
CA ARG A 149 25.40 -9.00 10.58
C ARG A 149 26.85 -9.12 10.12
N SER A 150 27.42 -10.32 10.17
CA SER A 150 28.78 -10.50 9.65
C SER A 150 28.82 -10.25 8.14
N SER A 151 29.98 -9.83 7.60
CA SER A 151 30.15 -9.63 6.15
C SER A 151 29.76 -10.87 5.33
N ALA A 152 30.01 -12.08 5.86
CA ALA A 152 29.63 -13.34 5.23
C ALA A 152 28.10 -13.56 5.23
N ASP A 153 27.41 -13.21 6.32
CA ASP A 153 25.94 -13.33 6.41
C ASP A 153 25.25 -12.36 5.44
N LEU A 154 25.75 -11.12 5.35
CA LEU A 154 25.27 -10.10 4.40
C LEU A 154 25.55 -10.52 2.94
N GLU A 155 26.68 -11.16 2.70
CA GLU A 155 27.01 -11.69 1.38
C GLU A 155 26.08 -12.82 0.96
N ALA A 156 25.83 -13.77 1.87
CA ALA A 156 24.85 -14.82 1.65
C ALA A 156 23.46 -14.23 1.36
N LEU A 157 23.04 -13.20 2.10
CA LEU A 157 21.72 -12.57 1.87
C LEU A 157 21.63 -11.89 0.49
N THR A 158 22.70 -11.20 0.07
CA THR A 158 22.78 -10.59 -1.26
C THR A 158 22.71 -11.67 -2.36
N GLN A 159 23.39 -12.80 -2.16
CA GLN A 159 23.33 -13.91 -3.10
C GLN A 159 21.92 -14.53 -3.14
N GLU A 160 21.26 -14.68 -2.01
CA GLU A 160 19.89 -15.19 -1.98
C GLU A 160 18.89 -14.20 -2.58
N LEU A 161 19.11 -12.88 -2.52
CA LEU A 161 18.33 -11.90 -3.28
C LEU A 161 18.42 -12.17 -4.80
N LYS A 162 19.63 -12.40 -5.32
CA LYS A 162 19.86 -12.73 -6.73
C LYS A 162 19.24 -14.07 -7.11
N ASN A 163 19.39 -15.08 -6.26
CA ASN A 163 18.76 -16.37 -6.47
C ASN A 163 17.22 -16.25 -6.51
N LEU A 164 16.62 -15.46 -5.60
CA LEU A 164 15.18 -15.17 -5.59
C LEU A 164 14.75 -14.48 -6.89
N HIS A 165 15.50 -13.48 -7.33
CA HIS A 165 15.27 -12.81 -8.60
C HIS A 165 15.31 -13.79 -9.78
N ASP A 166 16.33 -14.63 -9.86
CA ASP A 166 16.52 -15.55 -10.98
C ASP A 166 15.39 -16.59 -11.07
N ILE A 167 14.95 -17.14 -9.93
CA ILE A 167 13.79 -18.04 -9.93
C ILE A 167 12.50 -17.32 -10.28
N LEU A 168 12.33 -16.05 -9.88
CA LEU A 168 11.18 -15.24 -10.25
C LEU A 168 11.15 -15.00 -11.76
N LEU A 169 12.27 -14.62 -12.37
CA LEU A 169 12.36 -14.46 -13.82
C LEU A 169 12.11 -15.79 -14.54
N GLU A 170 12.66 -16.89 -14.02
CA GLU A 170 12.43 -18.21 -14.58
C GLU A 170 10.95 -18.59 -14.53
N MET A 171 10.27 -18.35 -13.39
CA MET A 171 8.84 -18.60 -13.21
C MET A 171 7.99 -17.71 -14.14
N LEU A 172 8.38 -16.45 -14.33
CA LEU A 172 7.66 -15.48 -15.16
C LEU A 172 8.00 -15.57 -16.66
N SER A 173 8.90 -16.48 -17.06
CA SER A 173 9.32 -16.62 -18.45
C SER A 173 8.22 -17.15 -19.37
N VAL A 174 8.15 -16.57 -20.59
CA VAL A 174 7.04 -16.70 -21.56
C VAL A 174 6.81 -18.14 -22.05
N ASP A 175 7.84 -18.99 -22.04
CA ASP A 175 7.80 -20.32 -22.68
C ASP A 175 7.36 -21.46 -21.74
N LYS A 176 7.23 -21.21 -20.43
CA LYS A 176 7.06 -22.27 -19.42
C LYS A 176 5.64 -22.50 -18.95
N ILE A 177 4.69 -21.67 -19.39
CA ILE A 177 3.28 -21.80 -19.03
C ILE A 177 2.54 -22.27 -20.29
N PRO A 178 2.16 -23.55 -20.39
CA PRO A 178 1.39 -24.05 -21.51
C PRO A 178 -0.01 -23.44 -21.46
N TYR A 179 -0.17 -22.33 -22.19
CA TYR A 179 -1.40 -21.53 -22.34
C TYR A 179 -2.56 -22.26 -23.06
N ASN A 180 -2.55 -23.59 -23.09
CA ASN A 180 -3.66 -24.38 -23.58
C ASN A 180 -3.63 -25.78 -22.98
N ARG A 181 -4.60 -26.07 -22.09
CA ARG A 181 -4.88 -27.42 -21.63
C ARG A 181 -5.62 -28.14 -22.75
N ASN A 182 -5.06 -29.24 -23.22
CA ASN A 182 -5.65 -30.09 -24.26
C ASN A 182 -6.78 -31.01 -23.74
N THR A 183 -7.08 -31.01 -22.44
CA THR A 183 -8.05 -31.94 -21.84
C THR A 183 -9.43 -31.39 -22.00
N TYR A 184 -9.96 -31.48 -23.21
CA TYR A 184 -11.39 -31.34 -23.36
C TYR A 184 -12.01 -32.22 -24.44
N THR A 185 -11.33 -33.31 -24.81
CA THR A 185 -12.01 -34.42 -25.50
C THR A 185 -12.88 -35.14 -24.48
N SER A 186 -14.19 -34.90 -24.53
CA SER A 186 -15.20 -35.60 -23.76
C SER A 186 -15.07 -37.11 -23.97
N VAL A 187 -14.72 -37.86 -22.92
CA VAL A 187 -14.87 -39.33 -22.95
C VAL A 187 -16.35 -39.71 -22.74
N ASP A 188 -17.19 -38.82 -22.22
CA ASP A 188 -18.64 -39.02 -22.17
C ASP A 188 -19.40 -37.77 -22.63
N ALA A 189 -20.11 -37.91 -23.75
CA ALA A 189 -20.94 -36.90 -24.39
C ALA A 189 -22.19 -36.58 -23.56
N ALA A 190 -22.01 -35.84 -22.46
CA ALA A 190 -23.09 -35.08 -21.83
C ALA A 190 -22.88 -33.60 -22.17
N ALA A 191 -23.68 -33.08 -23.11
CA ALA A 191 -23.68 -31.67 -23.50
C ALA A 191 -23.81 -30.76 -22.26
N GLY A 192 -22.86 -29.85 -22.07
CA GLY A 192 -22.90 -28.89 -20.97
C GLY A 192 -21.56 -28.41 -20.42
N GLN A 193 -20.43 -28.74 -21.05
CA GLN A 193 -19.12 -28.20 -20.66
C GLN A 193 -18.74 -27.01 -21.55
N TRP A 194 -18.01 -26.04 -21.00
CA TRP A 194 -17.60 -24.82 -21.72
C TRP A 194 -16.79 -25.10 -22.98
N VAL A 195 -16.17 -26.26 -23.04
CA VAL A 195 -15.39 -26.79 -24.14
C VAL A 195 -16.24 -27.02 -25.36
N ASP A 196 -17.42 -27.59 -25.16
CA ASP A 196 -18.34 -27.88 -26.25
C ASP A 196 -18.74 -26.56 -26.95
N ALA A 197 -18.70 -25.45 -26.20
CA ALA A 197 -18.85 -24.09 -26.71
C ALA A 197 -17.55 -23.46 -27.26
N ALA A 198 -16.36 -23.99 -26.94
CA ALA A 198 -15.03 -23.48 -27.30
C ALA A 198 -14.64 -23.72 -28.76
N ARG A 199 -15.58 -23.48 -29.66
CA ARG A 199 -15.38 -23.53 -31.11
C ARG A 199 -15.41 -22.10 -31.65
N PRO A 200 -14.51 -21.71 -32.58
CA PRO A 200 -14.69 -20.49 -33.34
C PRO A 200 -15.98 -20.57 -34.19
N PRO A 201 -16.74 -19.47 -34.36
CA PRO A 201 -16.50 -18.12 -33.84
C PRO A 201 -17.11 -17.83 -32.44
N TRP A 202 -17.73 -18.81 -31.79
CA TRP A 202 -18.57 -18.60 -30.59
C TRP A 202 -17.81 -18.26 -29.30
N LEU A 203 -16.63 -18.86 -29.11
CA LEU A 203 -15.63 -18.42 -28.15
C LEU A 203 -14.34 -18.09 -28.91
N ARG A 204 -13.58 -17.14 -28.37
CA ARG A 204 -12.28 -16.70 -28.90
C ARG A 204 -11.32 -16.39 -27.76
N ARG A 205 -10.02 -16.32 -28.05
CA ARG A 205 -9.08 -15.75 -27.09
C ARG A 205 -9.36 -14.26 -26.88
N ALA A 206 -9.02 -13.73 -25.71
CA ALA A 206 -9.22 -12.32 -25.37
C ALA A 206 -8.47 -11.37 -26.32
N ASP A 207 -7.33 -11.81 -26.89
CA ASP A 207 -6.58 -11.12 -27.93
C ASP A 207 -7.18 -11.27 -29.35
N LYS A 208 -8.37 -11.88 -29.46
CA LYS A 208 -9.07 -12.24 -30.71
C LYS A 208 -8.36 -13.29 -31.55
N GLY A 209 -7.33 -13.96 -31.01
CA GLY A 209 -6.67 -15.09 -31.65
C GLY A 209 -7.55 -16.35 -31.69
N GLU A 210 -7.20 -17.27 -32.59
CA GLU A 210 -7.85 -18.58 -32.69
C GLU A 210 -7.55 -19.46 -31.47
N ILE A 211 -8.54 -20.28 -31.09
CA ILE A 211 -8.38 -21.32 -30.08
C ILE A 211 -7.69 -22.52 -30.74
N LYS A 212 -6.43 -22.79 -30.39
CA LYS A 212 -5.68 -23.96 -30.88
C LYS A 212 -5.81 -25.16 -29.93
N LEU A 213 -6.69 -26.10 -30.26
CA LEU A 213 -6.80 -27.38 -29.56
C LEU A 213 -5.69 -28.33 -30.05
N VAL A 214 -4.74 -28.72 -29.18
CA VAL A 214 -3.67 -29.68 -29.50
C VAL A 214 -4.07 -31.07 -28.93
N THR A 215 -3.42 -32.17 -29.33
CA THR A 215 -3.88 -33.55 -29.04
C THR A 215 -3.04 -34.36 -28.05
N ASN A 216 -1.93 -33.84 -27.52
CA ASN A 216 -1.07 -34.58 -26.58
C ASN A 216 -0.82 -33.80 -25.28
N LEU A 217 -1.05 -34.42 -24.11
CA LEU A 217 -1.37 -33.74 -22.83
C LEU A 217 -0.44 -34.00 -21.66
N ALA A 218 0.00 -35.26 -21.48
CA ALA A 218 0.77 -35.66 -20.30
C ALA A 218 2.07 -34.85 -20.20
N ASP A 219 2.64 -34.51 -21.35
CA ASP A 219 3.90 -33.78 -21.50
C ASP A 219 3.82 -32.28 -21.14
N ARG A 220 2.61 -31.73 -20.89
CA ARG A 220 2.38 -30.26 -20.74
C ARG A 220 1.34 -29.88 -19.69
N ILE A 221 1.09 -30.72 -18.69
CA ILE A 221 0.19 -30.35 -17.58
C ILE A 221 0.87 -29.24 -16.77
N TRP A 222 0.27 -28.05 -16.75
CA TRP A 222 0.64 -26.97 -15.84
C TRP A 222 -0.32 -26.96 -14.66
N ASP A 223 0.24 -27.06 -13.46
CA ASP A 223 -0.50 -26.96 -12.22
C ASP A 223 -0.38 -25.53 -11.67
N ALA A 224 -1.49 -24.80 -11.74
CA ALA A 224 -1.59 -23.43 -11.28
C ALA A 224 -1.32 -23.31 -9.76
N GLY A 225 -1.76 -24.29 -8.96
CA GLY A 225 -1.55 -24.27 -7.51
C GLY A 225 -0.10 -24.49 -7.12
N TRP A 226 0.56 -25.39 -7.85
CA TRP A 226 2.00 -25.67 -7.72
C TRP A 226 2.86 -24.44 -8.00
N PHE A 227 2.55 -23.72 -9.09
CA PHE A 227 3.28 -22.53 -9.51
C PHE A 227 2.98 -21.30 -8.64
N LEU A 228 1.70 -21.01 -8.39
CA LEU A 228 1.26 -19.79 -7.69
C LEU A 228 1.71 -19.77 -6.23
N ALA A 229 1.82 -20.93 -5.57
CA ALA A 229 2.30 -21.01 -4.20
C ALA A 229 3.77 -20.59 -4.06
N VAL A 230 4.64 -21.13 -4.91
CA VAL A 230 6.08 -20.79 -4.89
C VAL A 230 6.30 -19.36 -5.37
N LEU A 231 5.58 -18.94 -6.41
CA LEU A 231 5.59 -17.56 -6.91
C LEU A 231 5.18 -16.56 -5.82
N GLY A 232 4.06 -16.81 -5.13
CA GLY A 232 3.59 -15.96 -4.04
C GLY A 232 4.61 -15.84 -2.90
N ARG A 233 5.20 -16.97 -2.48
CA ARG A 233 6.25 -16.97 -1.45
C ARG A 233 7.49 -16.18 -1.88
N ALA A 234 7.96 -16.39 -3.11
CA ALA A 234 9.12 -15.67 -3.66
C ALA A 234 8.86 -14.16 -3.76
N LEU A 235 7.66 -13.76 -4.21
CA LEU A 235 7.25 -12.35 -4.31
C LEU A 235 7.08 -11.66 -2.95
N ILE A 236 6.78 -12.40 -1.88
CA ILE A 236 6.79 -11.87 -0.50
C ILE A 236 8.22 -11.71 0.01
N LEU A 237 9.08 -12.73 -0.18
CA LEU A 237 10.44 -12.73 0.35
C LEU A 237 11.34 -11.70 -0.35
N PHE A 238 11.21 -11.54 -1.66
CA PHE A 238 12.03 -10.64 -2.47
C PHE A 238 12.11 -9.20 -1.93
N PRO A 239 10.98 -8.47 -1.74
CA PRO A 239 11.01 -7.11 -1.20
C PRO A 239 11.55 -7.02 0.24
N ILE A 240 11.33 -8.04 1.07
CA ILE A 240 11.83 -8.07 2.45
C ILE A 240 13.36 -8.22 2.46
N VAL A 241 13.87 -9.19 1.70
CA VAL A 241 15.30 -9.43 1.56
C VAL A 241 15.98 -8.19 0.97
N MET A 242 15.37 -7.57 -0.04
CA MET A 242 15.90 -6.34 -0.65
C MET A 242 16.09 -5.20 0.36
N ARG A 243 15.14 -5.00 1.29
CA ARG A 243 15.28 -3.99 2.37
C ARG A 243 16.36 -4.31 3.40
N MET A 244 16.76 -5.57 3.51
CA MET A 244 17.75 -6.03 4.49
C MET A 244 19.17 -6.12 3.93
N VAL A 245 19.32 -6.12 2.61
CA VAL A 245 20.63 -6.05 1.93
C VAL A 245 21.23 -4.65 2.08
N GLU A 246 22.56 -4.58 2.08
CA GLU A 246 23.31 -3.34 2.16
C GLU A 246 23.86 -2.87 0.80
N PRO A 247 23.89 -1.55 0.55
CA PRO A 247 23.27 -0.49 1.35
C PRO A 247 21.74 -0.51 1.22
N GLY A 248 21.03 0.18 2.12
CA GLY A 248 19.57 0.21 2.12
C GLY A 248 19.01 0.54 0.73
N ALA A 249 18.22 -0.39 0.19
CA ALA A 249 17.90 -0.42 -1.23
C ALA A 249 17.16 0.82 -1.75
N ARG A 250 16.38 1.55 -0.92
CA ARG A 250 15.64 2.73 -1.42
C ARG A 250 16.47 4.00 -1.41
N SER A 251 17.23 4.25 -0.35
CA SER A 251 18.12 5.42 -0.27
C SER A 251 19.32 5.34 -1.22
N THR A 252 19.66 4.13 -1.67
CA THR A 252 20.77 3.93 -2.62
C THR A 252 20.37 3.37 -3.97
N GLU A 253 19.10 3.01 -4.15
CA GLU A 253 18.60 2.32 -5.36
C GLU A 253 19.46 1.08 -5.68
N TRP A 254 20.00 0.45 -4.64
CA TRP A 254 20.86 -0.72 -4.76
C TRP A 254 20.08 -1.88 -5.35
N GLU A 255 20.63 -2.49 -6.39
CA GLU A 255 19.99 -3.57 -7.16
C GLU A 255 18.63 -3.17 -7.78
N ARG A 256 18.39 -1.85 -8.03
CA ARG A 256 17.21 -1.33 -8.77
C ARG A 256 16.93 -2.09 -10.07
N GLY A 257 17.99 -2.49 -10.77
CA GLY A 257 17.89 -3.30 -12.00
C GLY A 257 17.12 -4.61 -11.81
N LEU A 258 17.23 -5.26 -10.64
CA LEU A 258 16.47 -6.48 -10.34
C LEU A 258 14.96 -6.18 -10.24
N VAL A 259 14.58 -5.04 -9.67
CA VAL A 259 13.17 -4.63 -9.52
C VAL A 259 12.58 -4.24 -10.87
N VAL A 260 13.34 -3.48 -11.68
CA VAL A 260 12.95 -3.11 -13.06
C VAL A 260 12.72 -4.37 -13.89
N ASN A 261 13.66 -5.31 -13.85
CA ASN A 261 13.59 -6.54 -14.62
C ASN A 261 12.43 -7.44 -14.18
N LEU A 262 12.24 -7.60 -12.86
CA LEU A 262 11.10 -8.32 -12.29
C LEU A 262 9.76 -7.71 -12.73
N ARG A 263 9.63 -6.39 -12.65
CA ARG A 263 8.41 -5.68 -13.07
C ARG A 263 8.10 -5.90 -14.55
N GLN A 264 9.10 -5.80 -15.43
CA GLN A 264 8.93 -6.02 -16.87
C GLN A 264 8.48 -7.45 -17.18
N HIS A 265 9.08 -8.46 -16.52
CA HIS A 265 8.67 -9.85 -16.67
C HIS A 265 7.27 -10.10 -16.12
N LEU A 266 6.93 -9.50 -14.97
CA LEU A 266 5.59 -9.61 -14.40
C LEU A 266 4.53 -8.98 -15.30
N ALA A 267 4.80 -7.79 -15.86
CA ALA A 267 3.91 -7.13 -16.81
C ALA A 267 3.70 -7.95 -18.09
N THR A 268 4.79 -8.50 -18.64
CA THR A 268 4.74 -9.38 -19.83
C THR A 268 3.96 -10.66 -19.52
N PHE A 269 4.23 -11.27 -18.36
CA PHE A 269 3.52 -12.45 -17.89
C PHE A 269 2.02 -12.20 -17.74
N LEU A 270 1.64 -11.08 -17.11
CA LEU A 270 0.24 -10.66 -16.95
C LEU A 270 -0.45 -10.46 -18.31
N ALA A 271 0.18 -9.74 -19.23
CA ALA A 271 -0.37 -9.52 -20.57
C ALA A 271 -0.61 -10.85 -21.31
N ASN A 272 0.34 -11.79 -21.22
CA ASN A 272 0.21 -13.11 -21.85
C ASN A 272 -0.88 -13.96 -21.21
N TRP A 273 -1.00 -13.94 -19.88
CA TRP A 273 -2.07 -14.65 -19.17
C TRP A 273 -3.44 -14.05 -19.50
N GLU A 274 -3.57 -12.74 -19.54
CA GLU A 274 -4.81 -12.10 -19.96
C GLU A 274 -5.19 -12.47 -21.41
N ASN A 275 -4.21 -12.48 -22.31
CA ASN A 275 -4.40 -12.86 -23.71
C ASN A 275 -4.73 -14.36 -23.87
N SER A 276 -4.45 -15.22 -22.88
CA SER A 276 -4.81 -16.64 -22.93
C SER A 276 -6.26 -16.91 -22.51
N ILE A 277 -6.94 -15.94 -21.86
CA ILE A 277 -8.34 -16.10 -21.45
C ILE A 277 -9.22 -16.34 -22.68
N ILE A 278 -10.10 -17.32 -22.58
CA ILE A 278 -11.12 -17.61 -23.59
C ILE A 278 -12.39 -16.86 -23.21
N VAL A 279 -12.90 -16.02 -24.11
CA VAL A 279 -14.09 -15.20 -23.90
C VAL A 279 -15.17 -15.54 -24.92
N SER A 280 -16.43 -15.39 -24.53
CA SER A 280 -17.52 -15.51 -25.49
C SER A 280 -17.57 -14.33 -26.46
N ASP A 281 -18.04 -14.59 -27.67
CA ASP A 281 -18.28 -13.57 -28.71
C ASP A 281 -19.78 -13.44 -28.99
N PRO A 282 -20.54 -12.65 -28.23
CA PRO A 282 -21.99 -12.52 -28.40
C PRO A 282 -22.45 -12.18 -29.84
N ALA A 283 -21.62 -11.47 -30.62
CA ALA A 283 -21.91 -11.14 -32.01
C ALA A 283 -21.88 -12.36 -32.96
N ALA A 284 -21.16 -13.42 -32.57
CA ALA A 284 -21.18 -14.71 -33.27
C ALA A 284 -22.43 -15.55 -32.94
N TRP A 285 -23.11 -15.22 -31.84
CA TRP A 285 -24.34 -15.90 -31.42
C TRP A 285 -25.60 -15.20 -31.90
N ILE A 286 -25.59 -13.86 -31.99
CA ILE A 286 -26.74 -13.05 -32.45
C ILE A 286 -26.29 -12.22 -33.65
N ASN A 287 -26.82 -12.53 -34.83
CA ASN A 287 -26.49 -11.75 -36.03
C ASN A 287 -27.29 -10.43 -36.09
N PRO A 288 -26.94 -9.47 -36.99
CA PRO A 288 -27.65 -8.20 -37.11
C PRO A 288 -29.15 -8.31 -37.45
N GLY A 289 -29.58 -9.43 -38.04
CA GLY A 289 -31.00 -9.73 -38.30
C GLY A 289 -31.74 -10.33 -37.11
N GLY A 290 -31.04 -10.60 -36.00
CA GLY A 290 -31.55 -11.25 -34.80
C GLY A 290 -31.57 -12.78 -34.86
N ARG A 291 -31.16 -13.41 -35.96
CA ARG A 291 -31.09 -14.88 -36.02
C ARG A 291 -29.97 -15.37 -35.09
N MET A 292 -30.29 -16.39 -34.30
CA MET A 292 -29.35 -16.97 -33.36
C MET A 292 -28.64 -18.19 -33.95
N SER A 293 -27.35 -18.32 -33.63
CA SER A 293 -26.49 -19.45 -34.02
C SER A 293 -25.74 -20.00 -32.82
N SER A 294 -25.44 -21.30 -32.85
CA SER A 294 -24.83 -22.02 -31.74
C SER A 294 -23.85 -23.08 -32.25
N PRO A 295 -22.78 -23.38 -31.49
CA PRO A 295 -21.88 -24.51 -31.78
C PRO A 295 -22.56 -25.87 -31.57
N PHE A 296 -23.73 -25.89 -30.92
CA PHE A 296 -24.56 -27.08 -30.72
C PHE A 296 -25.50 -27.27 -31.91
N GLU A 297 -25.73 -28.51 -32.36
CA GLU A 297 -26.49 -28.89 -33.58
C GLU A 297 -27.99 -28.46 -33.59
N ARG A 298 -28.45 -27.61 -32.67
CA ARG A 298 -29.87 -27.25 -32.44
C ARG A 298 -30.06 -25.73 -32.46
N ALA A 299 -31.26 -25.26 -32.83
CA ALA A 299 -31.59 -23.83 -32.74
C ALA A 299 -31.49 -23.38 -31.27
N PRO A 300 -30.60 -22.44 -30.93
CA PRO A 300 -30.36 -22.06 -29.54
C PRO A 300 -31.53 -21.21 -29.01
N VAL A 301 -31.87 -21.39 -27.74
CA VAL A 301 -32.79 -20.50 -26.98
C VAL A 301 -32.06 -19.71 -25.88
N PHE A 302 -30.73 -19.79 -25.89
CA PHE A 302 -29.79 -19.12 -25.00
C PHE A 302 -28.44 -18.99 -25.72
N ILE A 303 -27.55 -18.16 -25.21
CA ILE A 303 -26.18 -17.99 -25.72
C ILE A 303 -25.18 -18.18 -24.58
N ALA A 304 -23.95 -18.54 -24.93
CA ALA A 304 -22.86 -18.57 -23.94
C ALA A 304 -22.35 -17.14 -23.68
N VAL A 305 -22.31 -16.73 -22.41
CA VAL A 305 -21.81 -15.41 -21.99
C VAL A 305 -20.81 -15.56 -20.86
N GLY A 306 -19.61 -15.01 -21.04
CA GLY A 306 -18.60 -14.96 -19.99
C GLY A 306 -17.20 -15.28 -20.47
N ALA A 307 -16.41 -15.85 -19.57
CA ALA A 307 -14.99 -16.11 -19.81
C ALA A 307 -14.51 -17.36 -19.07
N VAL A 308 -13.41 -17.91 -19.54
CA VAL A 308 -12.73 -19.08 -18.97
C VAL A 308 -11.24 -18.82 -18.99
N ASP A 309 -10.59 -19.10 -17.86
CA ASP A 309 -9.13 -19.13 -17.82
C ASP A 309 -8.68 -20.59 -18.02
N PRO A 310 -8.18 -20.97 -19.21
CA PRO A 310 -7.70 -22.33 -19.46
C PRO A 310 -6.47 -22.68 -18.62
N THR A 311 -5.76 -21.67 -18.13
CA THR A 311 -4.52 -21.76 -17.35
C THR A 311 -4.82 -22.19 -15.91
N SER A 312 -5.66 -21.45 -15.18
CA SER A 312 -6.10 -21.87 -13.82
C SER A 312 -7.22 -22.92 -13.82
N GLY A 313 -7.98 -23.05 -14.90
CA GLY A 313 -9.15 -23.91 -14.99
C GLY A 313 -10.39 -23.36 -14.29
N ILE A 314 -10.37 -22.09 -13.88
CA ILE A 314 -11.52 -21.31 -13.39
C ILE A 314 -12.39 -20.91 -14.59
N SER A 315 -13.71 -21.01 -14.42
CA SER A 315 -14.68 -20.64 -15.44
C SER A 315 -15.76 -19.77 -14.82
N MET A 316 -16.04 -18.64 -15.48
CA MET A 316 -17.17 -17.76 -15.22
C MET A 316 -18.01 -17.67 -16.50
N LEU A 317 -18.30 -18.83 -17.11
CA LEU A 317 -19.10 -18.94 -18.32
C LEU A 317 -20.53 -19.36 -17.98
N ASP A 318 -21.49 -18.50 -18.31
CA ASP A 318 -22.92 -18.82 -18.26
C ASP A 318 -23.34 -19.41 -19.60
N LEU A 319 -23.55 -20.73 -19.64
CA LEU A 319 -23.97 -21.45 -20.84
C LEU A 319 -25.48 -21.35 -21.11
N GLY A 320 -26.27 -20.79 -20.19
CA GLY A 320 -27.74 -20.69 -20.28
C GLY A 320 -28.26 -19.25 -20.37
N TRP A 321 -27.37 -18.28 -20.61
CA TRP A 321 -27.73 -16.87 -20.58
C TRP A 321 -28.70 -16.52 -21.72
N GLY A 322 -29.82 -15.89 -21.39
CA GLY A 322 -30.84 -15.49 -22.38
C GLY A 322 -32.28 -15.85 -22.02
N LEU A 323 -32.47 -16.88 -21.20
CA LEU A 323 -33.79 -17.28 -20.71
C LEU A 323 -34.38 -16.16 -19.83
N GLY A 324 -35.44 -15.52 -20.32
CA GLY A 324 -36.11 -14.38 -19.65
C GLY A 324 -35.42 -13.03 -19.80
N GLN A 325 -34.23 -12.98 -20.43
CA GLN A 325 -33.46 -11.75 -20.67
C GLN A 325 -33.60 -11.26 -22.13
N MET A 326 -33.96 -12.16 -23.05
CA MET A 326 -34.16 -11.86 -24.46
C MET A 326 -35.61 -12.11 -24.87
N LYS A 327 -36.15 -11.25 -25.73
CA LYS A 327 -37.43 -11.51 -26.42
C LYS A 327 -37.15 -12.38 -27.63
N ILE A 328 -37.55 -13.65 -27.53
CA ILE A 328 -37.23 -14.68 -28.52
C ILE A 328 -38.50 -15.11 -29.26
N GLU A 329 -38.37 -15.23 -30.57
CA GLU A 329 -39.30 -15.91 -31.47
C GLU A 329 -38.64 -17.18 -32.00
N SER A 330 -39.35 -18.31 -31.95
CA SER A 330 -38.86 -19.60 -32.42
C SER A 330 -39.89 -20.22 -33.34
N GLY A 331 -39.45 -20.86 -34.42
CA GLY A 331 -40.33 -21.51 -35.39
C GLY A 331 -39.90 -22.92 -35.77
N PHE A 332 -40.85 -23.66 -36.33
CA PHE A 332 -40.67 -25.01 -36.84
C PHE A 332 -40.94 -25.02 -38.34
N ASP A 333 -39.98 -25.50 -39.12
CA ASP A 333 -40.18 -25.83 -40.52
C ASP A 333 -40.80 -27.23 -40.59
N TRP A 334 -42.07 -27.30 -41.02
CA TRP A 334 -42.91 -28.50 -41.04
C TRP A 334 -42.35 -29.72 -41.81
N SER A 335 -41.17 -29.62 -42.42
CA SER A 335 -40.51 -30.68 -43.16
C SER A 335 -39.29 -31.32 -42.46
N ILE A 336 -38.89 -30.84 -41.27
CA ILE A 336 -37.58 -31.20 -40.66
C ILE A 336 -37.68 -31.75 -39.21
N SER A 337 -38.60 -31.29 -38.36
CA SER A 337 -38.52 -31.57 -36.91
C SER A 337 -39.56 -32.58 -36.38
N ALA A 338 -39.10 -33.78 -36.00
CA ALA A 338 -39.87 -34.78 -35.22
C ALA A 338 -39.59 -34.73 -33.70
N SER A 339 -38.70 -33.83 -33.25
CA SER A 339 -38.11 -33.86 -31.91
C SER A 339 -38.55 -32.73 -30.96
N GLY A 340 -39.50 -31.87 -31.37
CA GLY A 340 -40.03 -30.79 -30.52
C GLY A 340 -39.03 -29.65 -30.24
N VAL A 341 -37.94 -29.57 -31.01
CA VAL A 341 -36.94 -28.49 -30.95
C VAL A 341 -37.16 -27.54 -32.13
N PRO A 342 -37.13 -26.20 -31.93
CA PRO A 342 -37.27 -25.26 -33.03
C PRO A 342 -36.21 -25.44 -34.12
N ASP A 343 -36.59 -25.18 -35.37
CA ASP A 343 -35.68 -25.21 -36.53
C ASP A 343 -34.91 -23.88 -36.66
N TRP A 344 -35.48 -22.81 -36.12
CA TRP A 344 -34.82 -21.51 -36.02
C TRP A 344 -35.25 -20.75 -34.77
N THR A 345 -34.35 -19.87 -34.32
CA THR A 345 -34.60 -18.93 -33.23
C THR A 345 -34.14 -17.54 -33.64
N ARG A 346 -34.94 -16.53 -33.31
CA ARG A 346 -34.67 -15.11 -33.58
C ARG A 346 -34.91 -14.27 -32.32
N VAL A 347 -34.00 -13.35 -32.05
CA VAL A 347 -34.18 -12.28 -31.06
C VAL A 347 -34.90 -11.11 -31.72
N LEU A 348 -35.99 -10.65 -31.11
CA LEU A 348 -36.82 -9.55 -31.64
C LEU A 348 -36.14 -8.19 -31.52
N ASN A 349 -35.33 -7.99 -30.47
CA ASN A 349 -34.53 -6.78 -30.23
C ASN A 349 -33.02 -7.13 -30.23
N PRO A 350 -32.40 -7.34 -31.40
CA PRO A 350 -31.02 -7.85 -31.47
C PRO A 350 -29.98 -6.91 -30.86
N ASP A 351 -30.10 -5.59 -31.07
CA ASP A 351 -29.13 -4.62 -30.56
C ASP A 351 -29.13 -4.54 -29.02
N GLU A 352 -30.33 -4.54 -28.42
CA GLU A 352 -30.51 -4.52 -26.96
C GLU A 352 -29.96 -5.81 -26.32
N ALA A 353 -30.27 -6.97 -26.92
CA ALA A 353 -29.78 -8.25 -26.44
C ALA A 353 -28.26 -8.41 -26.60
N LEU A 354 -27.70 -7.95 -27.73
CA LEU A 354 -26.26 -7.95 -27.97
C LEU A 354 -25.54 -7.04 -26.96
N HIS A 355 -26.07 -5.84 -26.72
CA HIS A 355 -25.52 -4.93 -25.72
C HIS A 355 -25.53 -5.55 -24.31
N ALA A 356 -26.67 -6.11 -23.90
CA ALA A 356 -26.80 -6.80 -22.60
C ALA A 356 -25.84 -7.98 -22.47
N ALA A 357 -25.63 -8.75 -23.55
CA ALA A 357 -24.70 -9.87 -23.57
C ALA A 357 -23.24 -9.41 -23.41
N ILE A 358 -22.84 -8.33 -24.10
CA ILE A 358 -21.50 -7.75 -24.01
C ILE A 358 -21.24 -7.22 -22.60
N VAL A 359 -22.21 -6.51 -22.00
CA VAL A 359 -22.10 -6.01 -20.62
C VAL A 359 -21.94 -7.17 -19.63
N ARG A 360 -22.75 -8.22 -19.76
CA ARG A 360 -22.66 -9.41 -18.91
C ARG A 360 -21.34 -10.16 -19.11
N GLN A 361 -20.88 -10.32 -20.36
CA GLN A 361 -19.60 -10.94 -20.69
C GLN A 361 -18.44 -10.18 -20.04
N SER A 362 -18.46 -8.85 -20.11
CA SER A 362 -17.44 -7.98 -19.51
C SER A 362 -17.42 -8.12 -17.98
N ALA A 363 -18.58 -8.15 -17.33
CA ALA A 363 -18.69 -8.35 -15.89
C ALA A 363 -18.15 -9.72 -15.45
N LEU A 364 -18.52 -10.80 -16.14
CA LEU A 364 -18.06 -12.15 -15.84
C LEU A 364 -16.56 -12.32 -16.12
N HIS A 365 -16.03 -11.67 -17.17
CA HIS A 365 -14.60 -11.63 -17.44
C HIS A 365 -13.82 -10.91 -16.34
N PHE A 366 -14.35 -9.80 -15.81
CA PHE A 366 -13.74 -9.11 -14.68
C PHE A 366 -13.74 -9.96 -13.39
N GLU A 367 -14.86 -10.63 -13.09
CA GLU A 367 -14.93 -11.55 -11.94
C GLU A 367 -14.00 -12.76 -12.10
N LEU A 368 -13.84 -13.28 -13.33
CA LEU A 368 -12.84 -14.30 -13.63
C LEU A 368 -11.42 -13.80 -13.31
N LYS A 369 -11.04 -12.61 -13.77
CA LYS A 369 -9.71 -12.02 -13.51
C LYS A 369 -9.43 -11.83 -12.02
N LYS A 370 -10.45 -11.50 -11.21
CA LYS A 370 -10.33 -11.48 -9.75
C LYS A 370 -10.13 -12.88 -9.18
N ALA A 371 -10.95 -13.83 -9.62
CA ALA A 371 -10.91 -15.20 -9.14
C ALA A 371 -9.61 -15.92 -9.52
N CYS A 372 -9.00 -15.68 -10.68
CA CYS A 372 -7.75 -16.35 -11.05
C CYS A 372 -6.49 -15.64 -10.53
N GLY A 373 -6.62 -14.48 -9.88
CA GLY A 373 -5.49 -13.77 -9.26
C GLY A 373 -4.73 -12.79 -10.15
N ILE A 374 -5.11 -12.67 -11.44
CA ILE A 374 -4.54 -11.67 -12.36
C ILE A 374 -4.65 -10.27 -11.76
N TYR A 375 -5.79 -9.92 -11.18
CA TYR A 375 -5.98 -8.60 -10.55
C TYR A 375 -4.97 -8.33 -9.43
N LYS A 376 -4.67 -9.32 -8.59
CA LYS A 376 -3.73 -9.18 -7.47
C LYS A 376 -2.28 -9.08 -7.92
N LEU A 377 -1.90 -9.84 -8.95
CA LEU A 377 -0.58 -9.72 -9.55
C LEU A 377 -0.40 -8.39 -10.31
N ALA A 378 -1.45 -7.88 -10.96
CA ALA A 378 -1.43 -6.54 -11.55
C ALA A 378 -1.33 -5.44 -10.50
N GLU A 379 -2.02 -5.59 -9.36
CA GLU A 379 -1.88 -4.69 -8.22
C GLU A 379 -0.43 -4.67 -7.71
N LEU A 380 0.20 -5.84 -7.61
CA LEU A 380 1.62 -5.96 -7.23
C LEU A 380 2.56 -5.33 -8.26
N GLU A 381 2.35 -5.55 -9.57
CA GLU A 381 3.13 -4.92 -10.64
C GLU A 381 3.07 -3.40 -10.54
N ARG A 382 1.86 -2.86 -10.36
CA ARG A 382 1.62 -1.42 -10.17
C ARG A 382 2.39 -0.89 -8.96
N THR A 383 2.31 -1.58 -7.83
CA THR A 383 3.01 -1.21 -6.61
C THR A 383 4.54 -1.32 -6.74
N LEU A 384 5.08 -2.32 -7.44
CA LEU A 384 6.50 -2.36 -7.79
C LEU A 384 6.89 -1.18 -8.70
N GLY A 385 5.98 -0.75 -9.58
CA GLY A 385 6.12 0.47 -10.37
C GLY A 385 6.20 1.74 -9.50
N GLU A 386 5.37 1.83 -8.46
CA GLU A 386 5.42 2.93 -7.49
C GLU A 386 6.70 2.88 -6.64
N TYR A 387 7.19 1.69 -6.28
CA TYR A 387 8.48 1.55 -5.60
C TYR A 387 9.65 2.11 -6.44
N LEU A 388 9.56 1.96 -7.76
CA LEU A 388 10.55 2.49 -8.70
C LEU A 388 10.38 3.98 -9.03
N SER A 389 9.27 4.59 -8.58
CA SER A 389 8.99 6.02 -8.75
C SER A 389 9.65 6.85 -7.64
N HIS A 390 9.72 8.17 -7.85
CA HIS A 390 10.26 9.12 -6.89
C HIS A 390 9.58 8.96 -5.52
N PHE A 391 10.37 8.72 -4.47
CA PHE A 391 9.88 8.56 -3.10
C PHE A 391 10.31 9.74 -2.23
N GLU A 392 9.40 10.30 -1.45
CA GLU A 392 9.71 11.22 -0.35
C GLU A 392 9.83 10.42 0.96
N GLY A 393 10.90 10.64 1.73
CA GLY A 393 11.16 9.89 2.97
C GLY A 393 12.53 9.19 3.02
N SER A 394 12.77 8.41 4.08
CA SER A 394 13.98 7.59 4.29
C SER A 394 13.64 6.19 4.80
N ASP A 395 14.49 5.20 4.51
CA ASP A 395 14.44 3.86 5.12
C ASP A 395 15.02 3.83 6.55
N PHE A 396 15.64 4.92 6.99
CA PHE A 396 16.44 4.99 8.21
C PHE A 396 15.93 6.04 9.19
N VAL A 397 15.50 7.19 8.67
CA VAL A 397 15.10 8.34 9.48
C VAL A 397 13.61 8.30 9.74
N VAL A 398 13.26 8.23 11.01
CA VAL A 398 11.91 8.49 11.51
C VAL A 398 12.07 9.43 12.70
N LEU A 399 11.43 10.58 12.62
CA LEU A 399 11.46 11.59 13.66
C LEU A 399 10.30 11.36 14.65
N PRO A 400 10.58 10.98 15.91
CA PRO A 400 9.54 10.90 16.92
C PRO A 400 9.16 12.29 17.45
N ASP A 401 8.03 12.38 18.13
CA ASP A 401 7.63 13.58 18.87
C ASP A 401 8.72 14.00 19.86
N ALA A 402 8.93 15.32 19.98
CA ALA A 402 9.94 15.87 20.85
C ALA A 402 9.59 15.70 22.34
N LYS A 403 10.56 15.24 23.14
CA LYS A 403 10.43 15.08 24.59
C LYS A 403 10.79 16.34 25.33
N PHE A 404 9.92 16.77 26.24
CA PHE A 404 10.06 17.98 27.02
C PHE A 404 10.86 17.75 28.30
N LYS A 405 11.74 18.70 28.60
CA LYS A 405 12.43 18.79 29.88
C LYS A 405 12.47 20.24 30.35
N LEU A 406 12.07 20.45 31.60
CA LEU A 406 12.25 21.73 32.28
C LEU A 406 13.68 21.81 32.83
N LEU A 407 14.43 22.86 32.48
CA LEU A 407 15.82 23.04 32.89
C LEU A 407 15.95 23.82 34.21
N SER A 408 15.04 24.76 34.45
CA SER A 408 14.98 25.56 35.67
C SER A 408 13.55 25.75 36.16
N PRO A 409 13.32 26.00 37.46
CA PRO A 409 11.98 26.25 37.98
C PRO A 409 11.29 27.40 37.23
N ILE A 410 9.98 27.25 36.98
CA ILE A 410 9.19 28.28 36.29
C ILE A 410 9.21 29.56 37.13
N GLU A 411 9.68 30.65 36.54
CA GLU A 411 9.71 31.96 37.18
C GLU A 411 8.41 32.72 36.95
N ARG A 412 7.87 33.31 38.01
CA ARG A 412 6.75 34.23 37.91
C ARG A 412 7.24 35.61 37.45
N GLY A 413 6.59 36.14 36.42
CA GLY A 413 6.80 37.47 35.88
C GLY A 413 5.68 38.44 36.23
N ASP A 414 5.37 39.32 35.29
CA ASP A 414 4.41 40.40 35.46
C ASP A 414 2.99 39.87 35.68
N SER A 415 2.28 40.49 36.62
CA SER A 415 0.85 40.23 36.85
C SER A 415 0.01 41.34 36.23
N GLY A 416 -1.22 41.03 35.84
CA GLY A 416 -2.11 42.00 35.18
C GLY A 416 -1.85 42.16 33.68
N VAL A 417 -1.17 41.18 33.06
CA VAL A 417 -0.88 41.19 31.62
C VAL A 417 -2.19 40.96 30.86
N ARG A 418 -2.56 41.91 30.00
CA ARG A 418 -3.78 41.85 29.21
C ARG A 418 -3.48 41.24 27.83
N PRO A 419 -4.32 40.32 27.33
CA PRO A 419 -4.15 39.80 25.98
C PRO A 419 -4.39 40.94 24.99
N GLN A 420 -3.40 41.18 24.12
CA GLN A 420 -3.59 42.01 22.94
C GLN A 420 -3.90 41.03 21.81
N ILE A 421 -5.10 41.06 21.24
CA ILE A 421 -5.38 40.29 20.02
C ILE A 421 -5.17 41.25 18.85
N THR A 422 -4.10 41.04 18.07
CA THR A 422 -3.70 41.91 16.97
C THR A 422 -4.17 41.39 15.62
N ASP A 423 -4.41 42.30 14.67
CA ASP A 423 -4.87 42.05 13.30
C ASP A 423 -6.04 41.04 13.20
N GLY A 424 -6.44 40.61 12.00
CA GLY A 424 -7.49 39.62 11.65
C GLY A 424 -8.68 39.35 12.56
N LEU A 425 -8.43 38.83 13.75
CA LEU A 425 -9.39 38.52 14.80
C LEU A 425 -9.83 39.73 15.63
N ALA A 426 -9.06 40.82 15.67
CA ALA A 426 -9.32 41.98 16.55
C ALA A 426 -10.74 42.55 16.38
N ARG A 427 -11.29 42.51 15.15
CA ARG A 427 -12.65 42.97 14.85
C ARG A 427 -13.76 42.03 15.35
N TYR A 428 -13.44 40.75 15.51
CA TYR A 428 -14.33 39.68 15.93
C TYR A 428 -14.25 39.40 17.43
N PHE A 429 -13.10 39.67 18.03
CA PHE A 429 -12.87 39.43 19.44
C PHE A 429 -13.66 40.44 20.29
N ARG A 430 -14.77 39.96 20.86
CA ARG A 430 -15.66 40.71 21.74
C ARG A 430 -15.56 40.11 23.14
N PRO A 431 -14.54 40.47 23.92
CA PRO A 431 -14.34 39.87 25.23
C PRO A 431 -15.51 40.21 26.15
N ARG A 432 -16.09 39.21 26.81
CA ARG A 432 -17.20 39.39 27.77
C ARG A 432 -16.77 40.13 29.03
N ARG A 433 -15.47 40.09 29.35
CA ARG A 433 -14.84 40.77 30.49
C ARG A 433 -13.39 41.12 30.19
N ASP A 434 -12.82 41.98 31.03
CA ASP A 434 -11.40 42.33 30.97
C ASP A 434 -10.56 41.16 31.50
N TYR A 435 -9.90 40.44 30.61
CA TYR A 435 -9.03 39.33 30.97
C TYR A 435 -7.65 39.84 31.36
N ALA A 436 -7.22 39.54 32.57
CA ALA A 436 -5.89 39.85 33.07
C ALA A 436 -5.21 38.57 33.55
N GLY A 437 -4.02 38.31 33.02
CA GLY A 437 -3.24 37.12 33.32
C GLY A 437 -1.95 37.41 34.09
N THR A 438 -1.23 36.35 34.41
CA THR A 438 0.13 36.43 34.96
C THR A 438 1.09 35.78 33.97
N ARG A 439 2.16 36.50 33.62
CA ARG A 439 3.23 35.99 32.75
C ARG A 439 4.18 35.12 33.57
N PHE A 440 4.65 34.05 32.95
CA PHE A 440 5.67 33.16 33.48
C PHE A 440 6.79 32.99 32.45
N TYR A 441 7.97 32.67 32.94
CA TYR A 441 9.18 32.44 32.17
C TYR A 441 9.75 31.08 32.53
N GLN A 442 10.24 30.34 31.52
CA GLN A 442 10.80 29.02 31.73
C GLN A 442 11.96 28.75 30.76
N GLU A 443 13.00 28.08 31.28
CA GLU A 443 14.04 27.49 30.45
C GLU A 443 13.72 26.02 30.25
N THR A 444 13.67 25.63 28.99
CA THR A 444 13.13 24.35 28.53
C THR A 444 14.06 23.76 27.49
N GLU A 445 14.06 22.44 27.40
CA GLU A 445 14.77 21.67 26.40
C GLU A 445 13.79 20.70 25.75
N LYS A 446 13.82 20.64 24.42
CA LYS A 446 13.13 19.63 23.63
C LYS A 446 14.17 18.67 23.05
N ARG A 447 14.00 17.38 23.31
CA ARG A 447 14.90 16.31 22.84
C ARG A 447 14.23 15.45 21.78
N ILE A 448 14.93 15.21 20.70
CA ILE A 448 14.51 14.32 19.61
C ILE A 448 15.64 13.32 19.40
N VAL A 449 15.30 12.04 19.39
CA VAL A 449 16.25 10.96 19.13
C VAL A 449 15.78 10.19 17.92
N PHE A 450 16.60 10.15 16.89
CA PHE A 450 16.30 9.43 15.65
C PHE A 450 17.54 8.71 15.15
N ASP A 451 17.32 7.70 14.33
CA ASP A 451 18.40 6.89 13.77
C ASP A 451 18.70 7.35 12.32
N ILE A 452 19.95 7.17 11.89
CA ILE A 452 20.43 7.42 10.53
C ILE A 452 21.27 6.23 10.05
N ALA A 453 21.42 6.07 8.73
CA ALA A 453 22.27 5.02 8.19
C ALA A 453 23.74 5.28 8.55
N ARG A 454 24.39 4.26 9.09
CA ARG A 454 25.85 4.21 9.14
C ARG A 454 26.43 3.79 7.79
N ARG A 455 27.75 3.79 7.68
CA ARG A 455 28.45 3.24 6.53
C ARG A 455 28.12 1.75 6.41
N ALA A 456 27.70 1.34 5.22
CA ALA A 456 27.44 -0.05 4.90
C ALA A 456 28.73 -0.87 5.01
N ASP A 457 28.69 -2.03 5.68
CA ASP A 457 29.85 -2.90 5.89
C ASP A 457 30.37 -3.46 4.58
N ARG A 458 29.47 -3.77 3.63
CA ARG A 458 29.85 -4.38 2.35
C ARG A 458 30.13 -3.33 1.27
N SER A 459 29.14 -2.52 0.93
CA SER A 459 29.29 -1.55 -0.17
C SER A 459 30.19 -0.38 0.20
N GLN A 460 30.46 -0.21 1.51
CA GLN A 460 31.27 0.89 2.04
C GLN A 460 30.71 2.28 1.70
N ILE A 461 29.47 2.36 1.19
CA ILE A 461 28.76 3.61 0.93
C ILE A 461 28.27 4.19 2.27
N GLN A 462 28.45 5.50 2.44
CA GLN A 462 27.88 6.28 3.54
C GLN A 462 26.89 7.28 2.94
N LEU A 463 25.64 7.22 3.38
CA LEU A 463 24.64 8.24 3.06
C LEU A 463 24.99 9.56 3.75
N GLY A 464 24.67 10.68 3.10
CA GLY A 464 24.87 12.00 3.69
C GLY A 464 23.61 12.47 4.43
N TYR A 465 23.79 13.18 5.54
CA TYR A 465 22.69 13.68 6.36
C TYR A 465 22.90 15.14 6.74
N ARG A 466 21.83 15.92 6.66
CA ARG A 466 21.76 17.33 7.10
C ARG A 466 20.54 17.52 7.97
N LEU A 467 20.67 18.43 8.93
CA LEU A 467 19.56 18.90 9.74
C LEU A 467 19.27 20.35 9.37
N LYS A 468 18.00 20.67 9.09
CA LYS A 468 17.54 22.04 8.87
C LYS A 468 16.61 22.43 10.01
N ILE A 469 16.99 23.45 10.78
CA ILE A 469 16.21 23.96 11.93
C ILE A 469 16.09 25.47 11.80
N GLY A 470 14.87 25.99 11.71
CA GLY A 470 14.64 27.45 11.68
C GLY A 470 15.46 28.18 10.61
N GLY A 471 15.62 27.55 9.44
CA GLY A 471 16.43 28.07 8.32
C GLY A 471 17.94 27.79 8.40
N MET A 472 18.48 27.41 9.56
CA MET A 472 19.89 26.97 9.70
C MET A 472 20.06 25.56 9.13
N VAL A 473 21.10 25.33 8.34
CA VAL A 473 21.48 24.00 7.84
C VAL A 473 22.76 23.53 8.54
N ILE A 474 22.72 22.33 9.11
CA ILE A 474 23.81 21.72 9.86
C ILE A 474 24.14 20.37 9.19
N ASP A 475 25.35 20.25 8.65
CA ASP A 475 25.85 18.97 8.14
C ASP A 475 26.09 18.00 9.30
N LEU A 476 25.50 16.81 9.23
CA LEU A 476 25.66 15.75 10.23
C LEU A 476 26.70 14.72 9.77
N VAL A 477 26.51 14.21 8.56
CA VAL A 477 27.36 13.18 7.95
C VAL A 477 27.51 13.49 6.46
N GLU A 478 28.72 13.39 5.92
CA GLU A 478 28.95 13.58 4.50
C GLU A 478 28.65 12.30 3.70
N PHE A 479 28.06 12.47 2.52
CA PHE A 479 27.91 11.36 1.58
C PHE A 479 29.27 10.94 1.04
N THR A 480 29.58 9.64 1.12
CA THR A 480 30.76 9.09 0.46
C THR A 480 30.38 7.84 -0.32
N ALA A 481 30.79 7.81 -1.58
CA ALA A 481 30.68 6.62 -2.42
C ALA A 481 31.64 5.52 -1.94
N ALA A 482 31.52 4.33 -2.53
CA ALA A 482 32.42 3.22 -2.22
C ALA A 482 33.90 3.65 -2.44
N PRO A 483 34.76 3.54 -1.42
CA PRO A 483 36.17 3.86 -1.53
C PRO A 483 36.91 2.85 -2.42
N ALA A 484 38.09 3.22 -2.91
CA ALA A 484 38.98 2.28 -3.57
C ALA A 484 39.39 1.15 -2.60
N ILE A 485 39.50 -0.08 -3.12
CA ILE A 485 39.86 -1.28 -2.36
C ILE A 485 41.12 -1.02 -1.51
N GLY A 486 41.04 -1.33 -0.21
CA GLY A 486 42.16 -1.20 0.74
C GLY A 486 42.28 0.17 1.42
N THR A 487 41.41 1.13 1.10
CA THR A 487 41.35 2.42 1.82
C THR A 487 40.61 2.24 3.15
N PRO A 488 41.24 2.48 4.31
CA PRO A 488 40.54 2.48 5.58
C PRO A 488 39.58 3.66 5.62
N VAL A 489 38.34 3.41 6.04
CA VAL A 489 37.33 4.46 6.16
C VAL A 489 36.69 4.40 7.54
N GLU A 490 36.46 5.58 8.12
CA GLU A 490 35.81 5.73 9.40
C GLU A 490 34.37 5.19 9.33
N ILE A 491 34.00 4.39 10.35
CA ILE A 491 32.78 3.59 10.38
C ILE A 491 31.55 4.48 10.59
N PHE A 492 31.67 5.51 11.43
CA PHE A 492 30.66 6.54 11.67
C PHE A 492 31.28 7.69 12.50
N PRO A 493 30.93 8.97 12.25
CA PRO A 493 31.44 10.07 13.05
C PRO A 493 30.77 10.10 14.44
N GLU A 494 31.55 9.87 15.50
CA GLU A 494 31.11 10.10 16.88
C GLU A 494 31.54 11.50 17.33
N GLN A 495 30.60 12.44 17.36
CA GLN A 495 30.89 13.82 17.71
C GLN A 495 29.69 14.53 18.34
N THR A 496 29.97 15.60 19.08
CA THR A 496 28.94 16.54 19.55
C THR A 496 29.10 17.85 18.82
N ILE A 497 28.06 18.26 18.10
CA ILE A 497 27.99 19.55 17.40
C ILE A 497 27.17 20.49 18.29
N GLN A 498 27.75 21.64 18.62
CA GLN A 498 27.06 22.74 19.29
C GLN A 498 26.87 23.90 18.31
N ARG A 499 25.64 24.41 18.24
CA ARG A 499 25.28 25.59 17.45
C ARG A 499 24.34 26.45 18.27
N SER A 500 24.33 27.75 17.98
CA SER A 500 23.38 28.68 18.55
C SER A 500 22.57 29.29 17.41
N LEU A 501 21.25 29.24 17.51
CA LEU A 501 20.34 29.93 16.60
C LEU A 501 19.92 31.24 17.25
N SER A 502 20.29 32.35 16.64
CA SER A 502 19.91 33.69 17.08
C SER A 502 19.58 34.56 15.88
N GLY A 503 18.46 35.28 15.95
CA GLY A 503 18.00 36.15 14.87
C GLY A 503 16.49 36.16 14.74
N PRO A 504 15.97 36.83 13.71
CA PRO A 504 14.54 37.00 13.51
C PRO A 504 13.90 35.67 13.06
N LEU A 505 12.96 35.17 13.85
CA LEU A 505 12.01 34.12 13.50
C LEU A 505 10.58 34.63 13.71
N GLU A 506 9.60 33.88 13.25
CA GLU A 506 8.22 34.16 13.63
C GLU A 506 7.96 33.71 15.07
N VAL A 507 7.52 34.64 15.90
CA VAL A 507 7.19 34.45 17.31
C VAL A 507 5.72 34.72 17.56
N PHE A 508 5.18 34.07 18.58
CA PHE A 508 3.78 34.13 18.99
C PHE A 508 3.69 34.48 20.48
N ASP A 509 2.59 35.12 20.86
CA ASP A 509 2.19 35.20 22.25
C ASP A 509 1.47 33.90 22.64
N CYS A 510 1.90 33.29 23.75
CA CYS A 510 1.32 32.05 24.27
C CYS A 510 0.44 32.33 25.48
N PHE A 511 -0.85 32.00 25.37
CA PHE A 511 -1.82 32.04 26.48
C PHE A 511 -2.22 30.62 26.85
N GLN A 512 -2.29 30.31 28.14
CA GLN A 512 -2.76 29.01 28.61
C GLN A 512 -3.59 29.11 29.90
N ALA A 513 -4.51 28.16 30.13
CA ALA A 513 -5.35 28.20 31.33
C ALA A 513 -4.62 27.80 32.62
N ALA A 514 -3.52 27.05 32.51
CA ALA A 514 -2.69 26.60 33.63
C ALA A 514 -1.27 26.29 33.14
N ALA A 515 -0.31 26.24 34.06
CA ALA A 515 1.01 25.68 33.76
C ALA A 515 0.90 24.18 33.46
N MET A 516 1.60 23.73 32.43
CA MET A 516 1.66 22.32 32.04
C MET A 516 2.81 21.60 32.75
N SER A 517 2.57 20.35 33.14
CA SER A 517 3.63 19.42 33.54
C SER A 517 4.41 18.92 32.32
N ALA A 518 5.58 18.31 32.54
CA ALA A 518 6.38 17.76 31.44
C ALA A 518 5.62 16.72 30.61
N ALA A 519 4.81 15.86 31.26
CA ALA A 519 3.98 14.89 30.55
C ALA A 519 2.88 15.57 29.71
N GLN A 520 2.32 16.67 30.20
CA GLN A 520 1.33 17.45 29.43
C GLN A 520 1.97 18.18 28.25
N GLU A 521 3.20 18.65 28.38
CA GLU A 521 3.96 19.21 27.25
C GLU A 521 4.28 18.15 26.20
N ASP A 522 4.64 16.93 26.61
CA ASP A 522 4.81 15.78 25.70
C ASP A 522 3.49 15.46 24.98
N THR A 523 2.36 15.37 25.70
CA THR A 523 1.03 15.18 25.12
C THR A 523 0.69 16.31 24.16
N PHE A 524 1.06 17.55 24.48
CA PHE A 524 0.81 18.69 23.61
C PHE A 524 1.57 18.59 22.28
N GLU A 525 2.83 18.17 22.27
CA GLU A 525 3.57 17.96 21.00
C GLU A 525 2.91 16.87 20.14
N GLN A 526 2.45 15.78 20.77
CA GLN A 526 1.85 14.66 20.07
C GLN A 526 0.43 14.95 19.54
N GLU A 527 -0.40 15.62 20.35
CA GLU A 527 -1.84 15.77 20.06
C GLU A 527 -2.22 17.19 19.57
N GLY A 528 -1.37 18.18 19.84
CA GLY A 528 -1.64 19.62 19.64
C GLY A 528 -2.56 20.23 20.69
N SER A 529 -2.95 19.48 21.73
CA SER A 529 -3.84 19.94 22.79
C SER A 529 -3.68 19.12 24.07
N VAL A 530 -4.13 19.67 25.20
CA VAL A 530 -4.17 18.95 26.49
C VAL A 530 -5.55 19.10 27.10
N ALA A 531 -6.18 17.97 27.44
CA ALA A 531 -7.50 17.97 28.05
C ALA A 531 -7.55 18.84 29.31
N GLY A 532 -8.46 19.83 29.32
CA GLY A 532 -8.65 20.75 30.45
C GLY A 532 -7.62 21.86 30.59
N VAL A 533 -6.60 21.95 29.72
CA VAL A 533 -5.63 23.05 29.73
C VAL A 533 -5.56 23.65 28.32
N PRO A 534 -6.54 24.49 27.92
CA PRO A 534 -6.48 25.15 26.63
C PRO A 534 -5.23 26.05 26.55
N ARG A 535 -4.60 26.03 25.37
CA ARG A 535 -3.43 26.83 25.00
C ARG A 535 -3.70 27.44 23.63
N ALA A 536 -3.35 28.71 23.46
CA ALA A 536 -3.47 29.43 22.20
C ALA A 536 -2.17 30.16 21.90
N PHE A 537 -1.70 30.00 20.66
CA PHE A 537 -0.65 30.81 20.07
C PHE A 537 -1.31 31.86 19.19
N VAL A 538 -1.05 33.13 19.46
CA VAL A 538 -1.68 34.27 18.76
C VAL A 538 -0.65 35.35 18.47
N ASN A 539 -1.00 36.26 17.55
CA ASN A 539 -0.19 37.43 17.18
C ASN A 539 1.17 37.04 16.59
N GLY A 540 1.17 36.11 15.63
CA GLY A 540 2.36 35.74 14.87
C GLY A 540 3.03 36.97 14.27
N ARG A 541 4.32 37.18 14.57
CA ARG A 541 5.11 38.33 14.11
C ARG A 541 6.60 38.00 14.03
N PRO A 542 7.39 38.71 13.22
CA PRO A 542 8.85 38.63 13.31
C PRO A 542 9.33 39.07 14.70
N GLY A 543 10.20 38.29 15.32
CA GLY A 543 10.81 38.58 16.61
C GLY A 543 12.12 37.83 16.80
N ASP A 544 12.95 38.34 17.70
CA ASP A 544 14.25 37.72 17.98
C ASP A 544 14.10 36.49 18.87
N VAL A 545 14.89 35.46 18.56
CA VAL A 545 15.01 34.24 19.37
C VAL A 545 16.45 34.00 19.77
N ALA A 546 16.65 33.24 20.85
CA ALA A 546 17.95 32.70 21.23
C ALA A 546 17.80 31.25 21.66
N LEU A 547 18.29 30.33 20.84
CA LEU A 547 18.28 28.90 21.10
C LEU A 547 19.69 28.33 21.07
N ASP A 548 19.93 27.33 21.90
CA ASP A 548 21.09 26.46 21.84
C ASP A 548 20.68 25.10 21.28
N LEU A 549 21.48 24.63 20.34
CA LEU A 549 21.33 23.35 19.66
C LEU A 549 22.54 22.49 20.04
N GLN A 550 22.27 21.34 20.66
CA GLN A 550 23.27 20.32 20.89
C GLN A 550 22.87 19.07 20.11
N ILE A 551 23.72 18.64 19.18
CA ILE A 551 23.50 17.45 18.37
C ILE A 551 24.60 16.46 18.70
N LYS A 552 24.22 15.31 19.25
CA LYS A 552 25.15 14.22 19.55
C LYS A 552 24.96 13.11 18.53
N LEU A 553 26.04 12.80 17.83
CA LEU A 553 26.15 11.67 16.91
C LEU A 553 26.87 10.53 17.64
N SER A 554 26.27 9.35 17.66
CA SER A 554 26.85 8.16 18.29
C SER A 554 26.50 6.90 17.53
N PHE A 555 27.33 5.87 17.64
CA PHE A 555 27.01 4.55 17.12
C PHE A 555 26.14 3.76 18.11
N ASP A 556 25.01 3.23 17.66
CA ASP A 556 24.14 2.32 18.43
C ASP A 556 23.81 1.06 17.61
N PRO A 557 24.51 -0.06 17.84
CA PRO A 557 24.30 -1.29 17.07
C PRO A 557 22.98 -2.02 17.42
N PHE A 558 22.23 -1.54 18.42
CA PHE A 558 20.97 -2.13 18.87
C PHE A 558 19.76 -1.22 18.63
N GLY A 559 19.87 -0.25 17.71
CA GLY A 559 18.78 0.63 17.30
C GLY A 559 17.54 -0.11 16.77
N ALA A 560 16.43 0.61 16.60
CA ALA A 560 15.14 0.02 16.22
C ALA A 560 15.13 -0.54 14.77
N SER A 561 16.04 -0.06 13.91
CA SER A 561 16.20 -0.53 12.54
C SER A 561 17.47 -1.39 12.38
N PRO A 562 17.38 -2.56 11.71
CA PRO A 562 18.50 -3.48 11.57
C PRO A 562 19.66 -2.91 10.73
N ASN A 563 19.40 -1.85 9.96
CA ASN A 563 20.38 -1.17 9.11
C ASN A 563 20.77 0.23 9.65
N ALA A 564 20.09 0.73 10.70
CA ALA A 564 20.45 2.00 11.33
C ALA A 564 21.33 1.70 12.54
N ALA A 565 22.55 2.20 12.51
CA ALA A 565 23.45 2.10 13.66
C ALA A 565 24.14 3.43 13.95
N GLY A 566 23.74 4.52 13.27
CA GLY A 566 23.99 5.88 13.70
C GLY A 566 22.78 6.40 14.45
N ARG A 567 22.97 6.92 15.66
CA ARG A 567 21.95 7.61 16.44
C ARG A 567 22.28 9.09 16.55
N VAL A 568 21.26 9.90 16.34
CA VAL A 568 21.30 11.36 16.49
C VAL A 568 20.42 11.76 17.67
N GLU A 569 21.00 12.38 18.69
CA GLU A 569 20.26 13.05 19.76
C GLU A 569 20.36 14.56 19.53
N LEU A 570 19.24 15.19 19.19
CA LEU A 570 19.08 16.63 19.04
C LEU A 570 18.42 17.18 20.31
N ALA A 571 19.10 18.09 20.99
CA ALA A 571 18.54 18.90 22.06
C ALA A 571 18.44 20.37 21.63
N ILE A 572 17.25 20.94 21.73
CA ILE A 572 16.95 22.34 21.46
C ILE A 572 16.58 23.00 22.78
N ALA A 573 17.37 23.95 23.26
CA ALA A 573 17.12 24.66 24.50
C ALA A 573 16.93 26.16 24.24
N ASN A 574 15.95 26.79 24.90
CA ASN A 574 15.82 28.25 24.85
C ASN A 574 16.73 28.93 25.88
N ARG A 575 17.26 30.09 25.51
CA ARG A 575 18.10 30.93 26.38
C ARG A 575 17.41 32.24 26.73
N SER A 576 17.75 32.77 27.91
CA SER A 576 17.29 34.08 28.39
C SER A 576 15.80 34.34 28.13
N PRO A 577 14.87 33.56 28.70
CA PRO A 577 13.45 33.65 28.36
C PRO A 577 12.80 35.02 28.62
N ARG A 578 13.42 35.85 29.46
CA ARG A 578 13.00 37.24 29.71
C ARG A 578 13.37 38.19 28.57
N GLU A 579 14.53 37.98 27.96
CA GLU A 579 15.01 38.78 26.83
C GLU A 579 14.33 38.35 25.53
N PHE A 580 14.08 37.04 25.37
CA PHE A 580 13.43 36.44 24.21
C PHE A 580 12.15 35.68 24.62
N PRO A 581 11.06 36.39 24.97
CA PRO A 581 9.86 35.77 25.54
C PRO A 581 8.92 35.13 24.52
N GLY A 582 9.12 35.39 23.23
CA GLY A 582 8.24 34.90 22.17
C GLY A 582 8.23 33.38 22.07
N ALA A 583 7.05 32.77 22.00
CA ALA A 583 6.92 31.36 21.68
C ALA A 583 7.13 31.12 20.19
N ILE A 584 7.62 29.95 19.80
CA ILE A 584 7.97 29.65 18.41
C ILE A 584 7.56 28.23 18.03
N ALA A 585 7.19 28.07 16.76
CA ALA A 585 7.03 26.79 16.10
C ALA A 585 8.21 26.59 15.13
N LEU A 586 9.11 25.68 15.46
CA LEU A 586 10.34 25.42 14.71
C LEU A 586 10.16 24.24 13.77
N ASP A 587 10.31 24.48 12.47
CA ASP A 587 10.41 23.39 11.51
C ASP A 587 11.79 22.72 11.63
N VAL A 588 11.77 21.43 11.91
CA VAL A 588 12.94 20.54 11.97
C VAL A 588 12.82 19.55 10.82
N GLN A 589 13.76 19.62 9.87
CA GLN A 589 13.81 18.71 8.73
C GLN A 589 15.13 17.95 8.74
N VAL A 590 15.08 16.65 8.52
CA VAL A 590 16.26 15.84 8.20
C VAL A 590 16.29 15.68 6.69
N LEU A 591 17.42 16.04 6.09
CA LEU A 591 17.68 15.82 4.67
C LEU A 591 18.65 14.66 4.53
N GLU A 592 18.37 13.77 3.58
CA GLU A 592 19.23 12.64 3.23
C GLU A 592 19.76 12.84 1.81
N LYS A 593 21.06 12.65 1.64
CA LYS A 593 21.73 12.67 0.36
C LYS A 593 21.75 11.26 -0.22
N ARG A 594 21.00 11.07 -1.31
CA ARG A 594 20.64 9.77 -1.90
C ARG A 594 20.82 9.75 -3.41
N TYR A 595 20.84 8.57 -4.02
CA TYR A 595 20.83 8.44 -5.48
C TYR A 595 19.43 8.69 -6.03
N ARG A 596 19.35 9.40 -7.16
CA ARG A 596 18.12 9.70 -7.89
C ARG A 596 18.28 9.27 -9.35
N PHE A 597 17.21 8.68 -9.88
CA PHE A 597 17.06 8.30 -11.28
C PHE A 597 15.80 8.98 -11.80
N ASP A 598 15.93 9.77 -12.86
CA ASP A 598 14.81 10.54 -13.42
C ASP A 598 13.89 9.65 -14.27
N SER A 599 14.41 8.51 -14.73
CA SER A 599 13.66 7.53 -15.53
C SER A 599 13.95 6.08 -15.13
N LEU A 600 13.05 5.18 -15.57
CA LEU A 600 13.25 3.73 -15.46
C LEU A 600 14.38 3.21 -16.37
N SER A 601 14.77 3.98 -17.39
CA SER A 601 15.84 3.63 -18.34
C SER A 601 17.22 4.15 -17.94
N ASP A 602 17.29 5.00 -16.92
CA ASP A 602 18.56 5.58 -16.48
C ASP A 602 19.45 4.49 -15.88
N GLN A 603 20.65 4.36 -16.43
CA GLN A 603 21.66 3.42 -15.92
C GLN A 603 22.61 4.05 -14.90
N ILE A 604 22.66 5.38 -14.83
CA ILE A 604 23.53 6.14 -13.93
C ILE A 604 22.67 7.17 -13.22
N GLY A 605 22.42 6.95 -11.93
CA GLY A 605 21.75 7.92 -11.08
C GLY A 605 22.69 9.07 -10.70
N HIS A 606 22.13 10.24 -10.40
CA HIS A 606 22.87 11.34 -9.80
C HIS A 606 22.52 11.45 -8.31
N VAL A 607 23.38 12.11 -7.52
CA VAL A 607 23.16 12.22 -6.07
C VAL A 607 22.50 13.56 -5.73
N GLU A 608 21.39 13.53 -5.00
CA GLU A 608 20.66 14.73 -4.59
C GLU A 608 20.29 14.71 -3.10
N TRP A 609 19.90 15.87 -2.56
CA TRP A 609 19.31 15.99 -1.23
C TRP A 609 17.78 15.86 -1.33
N GLY A 610 17.23 14.87 -0.64
CA GLY A 610 15.78 14.72 -0.42
C GLY A 610 15.40 14.94 1.03
N VAL A 611 14.13 15.27 1.30
CA VAL A 611 13.60 15.30 2.67
C VAL A 611 13.43 13.85 3.15
N ALA A 612 14.13 13.50 4.22
CA ALA A 612 14.10 12.18 4.85
C ALA A 612 12.91 12.07 5.81
N ASP A 613 12.73 13.08 6.65
CA ASP A 613 11.56 13.26 7.51
C ASP A 613 11.53 14.70 8.04
N GLN A 614 10.39 15.13 8.60
CA GLN A 614 10.23 16.45 9.19
C GLN A 614 9.20 16.48 10.31
N LEU A 615 9.42 17.34 11.30
CA LEU A 615 8.48 17.62 12.38
C LEU A 615 8.51 19.11 12.76
N THR A 616 7.51 19.55 13.51
CA THR A 616 7.48 20.90 14.09
C THR A 616 7.63 20.82 15.62
N VAL A 617 8.55 21.59 16.19
CA VAL A 617 8.79 21.67 17.64
C VAL A 617 8.26 22.99 18.18
N HIS A 618 7.46 22.95 19.25
CA HIS A 618 7.01 24.15 19.92
C HIS A 618 7.94 24.50 21.10
N MET A 619 8.58 25.66 21.04
CA MET A 619 9.34 26.21 22.17
C MET A 619 8.54 27.35 22.79
N VAL A 620 8.34 27.31 24.11
CA VAL A 620 7.56 28.31 24.84
C VAL A 620 8.39 28.92 25.96
N PRO A 621 9.26 29.90 25.67
CA PRO A 621 10.09 30.58 26.68
C PRO A 621 9.25 31.34 27.71
N SER A 622 8.13 31.93 27.28
CA SER A 622 7.18 32.61 28.13
C SER A 622 5.74 32.27 27.74
N PHE A 623 4.86 32.25 28.74
CA PHE A 623 3.42 32.11 28.55
C PHE A 623 2.67 32.96 29.58
N VAL A 624 1.42 33.27 29.28
CA VAL A 624 0.51 33.97 30.20
C VAL A 624 -0.56 33.01 30.66
N ILE A 625 -0.68 32.82 31.98
CA ILE A 625 -1.82 32.10 32.56
C ILE A 625 -3.01 33.05 32.59
N ILE A 626 -4.10 32.68 31.92
CA ILE A 626 -5.31 33.47 31.76
C ILE A 626 -6.56 32.61 31.99
N ASP A 627 -7.67 33.26 32.32
CA ASP A 627 -8.93 32.58 32.62
C ASP A 627 -9.47 31.76 31.43
N ARG A 628 -10.19 30.66 31.69
CA ARG A 628 -10.68 29.75 30.64
C ARG A 628 -11.67 30.42 29.68
N ASP A 629 -12.50 31.34 30.18
CA ASP A 629 -13.49 32.06 29.36
C ASP A 629 -12.83 32.87 28.23
N PHE A 630 -11.55 33.26 28.37
CA PHE A 630 -10.80 33.90 27.29
C PHE A 630 -10.75 33.02 26.04
N PHE A 631 -10.56 31.71 26.20
CA PHE A 631 -10.48 30.77 25.08
C PHE A 631 -11.84 30.54 24.43
N GLU A 632 -12.94 30.61 25.19
CA GLU A 632 -14.29 30.56 24.62
C GLU A 632 -14.59 31.77 23.76
N ASP A 633 -14.21 32.97 24.23
CA ASP A 633 -14.37 34.21 23.46
C ASP A 633 -13.46 34.23 22.21
N LEU A 634 -12.26 33.65 22.33
CA LEU A 634 -11.33 33.50 21.21
C LEU A 634 -11.87 32.54 20.14
N ASP A 635 -12.43 31.40 20.56
CA ASP A 635 -13.05 30.42 19.66
C ASP A 635 -14.30 30.98 18.98
N ALA A 636 -15.14 31.72 19.72
CA ALA A 636 -16.30 32.40 19.17
C ALA A 636 -15.92 33.46 18.12
N ALA A 637 -14.85 34.21 18.36
CA ALA A 637 -14.31 35.19 17.42
C ALA A 637 -13.83 34.52 16.12
N PHE A 638 -13.13 33.39 16.24
CA PHE A 638 -12.64 32.63 15.10
C PHE A 638 -13.77 32.05 14.25
N HIS A 639 -14.78 31.46 14.87
CA HIS A 639 -15.97 30.98 14.16
C HIS A 639 -16.76 32.11 13.49
N ALA A 640 -16.82 33.31 14.09
CA ALA A 640 -17.41 34.48 13.44
C ALA A 640 -16.61 34.89 12.20
N MET A 641 -15.28 34.93 12.30
CA MET A 641 -14.39 35.22 11.19
C MET A 641 -14.56 34.23 10.02
N LEU A 642 -14.53 32.92 10.29
CA LEU A 642 -14.69 31.90 9.24
C LEU A 642 -16.04 32.00 8.52
N ARG A 643 -17.13 32.34 9.23
CA ARG A 643 -18.45 32.56 8.61
C ARG A 643 -18.45 33.74 7.64
N ASP A 644 -17.78 34.82 8.00
CA ASP A 644 -17.67 36.00 7.14
C ASP A 644 -16.81 35.74 5.92
N ILE A 645 -15.63 35.11 6.08
CA ILE A 645 -14.76 34.74 4.96
C ILE A 645 -15.49 33.84 3.99
N LYS A 646 -16.15 32.78 4.49
CA LYS A 646 -16.85 31.82 3.63
C LYS A 646 -17.83 32.52 2.71
N GLY A 647 -18.65 33.42 3.25
CA GLY A 647 -19.60 34.10 2.39
C GLY A 647 -19.00 35.27 1.59
N LEU A 648 -17.82 35.78 1.94
CA LEU A 648 -17.04 36.62 1.02
C LEU A 648 -16.49 35.80 -0.14
N GLN A 649 -16.01 34.58 0.08
CA GLN A 649 -15.54 33.66 -0.97
C GLN A 649 -16.66 33.24 -1.92
N ASP A 650 -17.91 33.13 -1.44
CA ASP A 650 -19.08 32.92 -2.29
C ASP A 650 -19.30 34.07 -3.30
N ARG A 651 -18.70 35.25 -3.05
CA ARG A 651 -18.86 36.46 -3.87
C ARG A 651 -17.59 36.86 -4.62
N PHE A 652 -16.43 36.66 -4.02
CA PHE A 652 -15.10 36.99 -4.54
C PHE A 652 -14.25 35.74 -4.44
N THR A 653 -14.13 34.99 -5.53
CA THR A 653 -13.34 33.76 -5.53
C THR A 653 -11.84 34.08 -5.45
N LEU A 654 -11.03 33.10 -5.03
CA LEU A 654 -9.57 33.26 -5.03
C LEU A 654 -9.03 33.59 -6.43
N GLN A 655 -9.66 33.03 -7.47
CA GLN A 655 -9.33 33.30 -8.86
C GLN A 655 -9.63 34.75 -9.25
N ASP A 656 -10.76 35.31 -8.81
CA ASP A 656 -11.11 36.72 -9.08
C ASP A 656 -10.06 37.68 -8.51
N LEU A 657 -9.49 37.36 -7.34
CA LEU A 657 -8.45 38.18 -6.71
C LEU A 657 -7.09 38.03 -7.43
N ILE A 658 -6.76 36.81 -7.86
CA ILE A 658 -5.54 36.54 -8.66
C ILE A 658 -5.63 37.25 -10.01
N ASP A 659 -6.79 37.25 -10.66
CA ASP A 659 -7.03 37.90 -11.95
C ASP A 659 -6.91 39.44 -11.86
N GLN A 660 -7.15 40.01 -10.68
CA GLN A 660 -6.90 41.43 -10.36
C GLN A 660 -5.42 41.71 -10.03
N GLY A 661 -4.54 40.71 -10.13
CA GLY A 661 -3.11 40.83 -9.87
C GLY A 661 -2.74 40.92 -8.39
N ILE A 662 -3.63 40.51 -7.47
CA ILE A 662 -3.35 40.51 -6.03
C ILE A 662 -2.92 39.10 -5.60
N PRO A 663 -1.64 38.88 -5.24
CA PRO A 663 -1.16 37.57 -4.85
C PRO A 663 -1.69 37.20 -3.46
N ILE A 664 -2.59 36.22 -3.41
CA ILE A 664 -2.99 35.53 -2.19
C ILE A 664 -2.68 34.04 -2.35
N GLY A 665 -1.98 33.48 -1.36
CA GLY A 665 -1.77 32.03 -1.28
C GLY A 665 -3.07 31.29 -0.96
N PRO A 666 -3.12 29.97 -1.22
CA PRO A 666 -4.27 29.15 -0.83
C PRO A 666 -4.51 29.23 0.68
N GLU A 667 -5.76 28.99 1.09
CA GLU A 667 -6.09 28.81 2.51
C GLU A 667 -5.18 27.74 3.11
N PRO A 668 -4.59 27.96 4.30
CA PRO A 668 -3.75 26.97 4.92
C PRO A 668 -4.56 25.70 5.21
N GLU A 669 -4.20 24.60 4.57
CA GLU A 669 -4.80 23.30 4.86
C GLU A 669 -4.52 22.90 6.32
N PRO A 670 -5.44 22.19 6.99
CA PRO A 670 -5.21 21.66 8.33
C PRO A 670 -4.04 20.67 8.33
N ASP A 671 -2.85 21.18 8.61
CA ASP A 671 -1.65 20.37 8.73
C ASP A 671 -1.44 19.96 10.19
N PRO A 672 -1.31 18.65 10.50
CA PRO A 672 -0.95 18.20 11.85
C PRO A 672 0.28 18.92 12.42
N ARG A 673 1.24 19.30 11.57
CA ARG A 673 2.50 19.97 11.93
C ARG A 673 2.30 21.36 12.51
N TRP A 674 1.26 22.07 12.08
CA TRP A 674 0.96 23.42 12.54
C TRP A 674 -0.34 23.49 13.33
N ARG A 675 -0.87 22.35 13.80
CA ARG A 675 -2.18 22.27 14.45
C ARG A 675 -2.33 23.25 15.61
N ALA A 676 -1.26 23.46 16.38
CA ALA A 676 -1.23 24.40 17.49
C ALA A 676 -1.27 25.89 17.07
N ILE A 677 -0.77 26.22 15.88
CA ILE A 677 -0.74 27.59 15.32
C ILE A 677 -1.72 27.79 14.17
N TRP A 678 -2.49 26.76 13.79
CA TRP A 678 -3.43 26.77 12.67
C TRP A 678 -4.46 27.87 12.82
N PHE A 679 -4.88 28.11 14.06
CA PHE A 679 -5.72 29.24 14.45
C PHE A 679 -5.15 30.58 13.95
N ASP A 680 -3.89 30.88 14.27
CA ASP A 680 -3.24 32.14 13.90
C ASP A 680 -3.00 32.21 12.38
N ARG A 681 -2.55 31.11 11.76
CA ARG A 681 -2.37 31.02 10.30
C ARG A 681 -3.65 31.31 9.53
N SER A 682 -4.75 30.72 9.98
CA SER A 682 -6.07 30.92 9.37
C SER A 682 -6.54 32.37 9.55
N ALA A 683 -6.27 32.99 10.70
CA ALA A 683 -6.58 34.39 10.95
C ALA A 683 -5.73 35.36 10.11
N GLN A 684 -4.43 35.09 9.95
CA GLN A 684 -3.55 35.88 9.07
C GLN A 684 -4.01 35.77 7.61
N TRP A 685 -4.27 34.54 7.12
CA TRP A 685 -4.76 34.33 5.76
C TRP A 685 -6.10 35.01 5.52
N ALA A 686 -7.04 34.89 6.45
CA ALA A 686 -8.32 35.59 6.42
C ALA A 686 -8.16 37.10 6.22
N THR A 687 -7.24 37.69 6.99
CA THR A 687 -6.94 39.13 6.94
C THR A 687 -6.42 39.53 5.58
N ASN A 688 -5.47 38.77 5.04
CA ASN A 688 -4.90 39.01 3.72
C ASN A 688 -5.97 38.88 2.63
N PHE A 689 -6.84 37.88 2.73
CA PHE A 689 -7.97 37.69 1.84
C PHE A 689 -8.91 38.91 1.85
N MET A 690 -9.28 39.38 3.04
CA MET A 690 -10.19 40.51 3.18
C MET A 690 -9.58 41.81 2.68
N HIS A 691 -8.30 42.07 2.94
CA HIS A 691 -7.61 43.24 2.39
C HIS A 691 -7.48 43.19 0.87
N ALA A 692 -7.27 42.01 0.28
CA ALA A 692 -7.28 41.90 -1.17
C ALA A 692 -8.66 42.11 -1.76
N ALA A 693 -9.71 41.55 -1.16
CA ALA A 693 -11.08 41.76 -1.60
C ALA A 693 -11.48 43.24 -1.50
N GLU A 694 -11.09 43.93 -0.41
CA GLU A 694 -11.28 45.36 -0.25
C GLU A 694 -10.53 46.18 -1.32
N ARG A 695 -9.30 45.80 -1.67
CA ARG A 695 -8.53 46.47 -2.72
C ARG A 695 -9.08 46.23 -4.12
N ALA A 696 -9.50 45.00 -4.41
CA ALA A 696 -10.00 44.60 -5.72
C ALA A 696 -11.43 45.12 -5.98
N PHE A 697 -12.29 45.06 -4.96
CA PHE A 697 -13.73 45.33 -5.08
C PHE A 697 -14.24 46.21 -3.93
N PRO A 698 -13.73 47.44 -3.76
CA PRO A 698 -13.97 48.25 -2.55
C PRO A 698 -15.45 48.55 -2.28
N VAL A 699 -16.25 48.77 -3.33
CA VAL A 699 -17.67 49.11 -3.18
C VAL A 699 -18.50 47.88 -2.85
N GLU A 700 -18.30 46.79 -3.58
CA GLU A 700 -18.99 45.52 -3.38
C GLU A 700 -18.61 44.89 -2.05
N PHE A 701 -17.32 44.97 -1.67
CA PHE A 701 -16.81 44.52 -0.38
C PHE A 701 -17.47 45.29 0.76
N ALA A 702 -17.53 46.63 0.70
CA ALA A 702 -18.18 47.44 1.72
C ALA A 702 -19.69 47.13 1.85
N GLN A 703 -20.39 46.92 0.74
CA GLN A 703 -21.81 46.53 0.75
C GLN A 703 -22.01 45.14 1.36
N GLU A 704 -21.16 44.18 1.01
CA GLU A 704 -21.27 42.81 1.50
C GLU A 704 -20.91 42.70 2.98
N LEU A 705 -19.88 43.43 3.43
CA LEU A 705 -19.54 43.55 4.84
C LEU A 705 -20.68 44.21 5.64
N ALA A 706 -21.31 45.26 5.11
CA ALA A 706 -22.45 45.93 5.75
C ALA A 706 -23.69 45.01 5.85
N ARG A 707 -23.93 44.13 4.88
CA ARG A 707 -25.01 43.12 4.94
C ARG A 707 -24.77 42.08 6.03
N ARG A 708 -23.50 41.80 6.32
CA ARG A 708 -23.08 40.76 7.27
C ARG A 708 -22.94 41.28 8.69
N GLN A 709 -22.65 42.57 8.85
CA GLN A 709 -22.80 43.29 10.11
C GLN A 709 -24.30 43.45 10.43
N VAL A 710 -24.95 42.37 10.83
CA VAL A 710 -26.28 42.44 11.43
C VAL A 710 -26.20 43.37 12.66
N PRO A 711 -27.11 44.34 12.82
CA PRO A 711 -27.13 45.17 14.01
C PRO A 711 -27.33 44.27 15.22
N THR A 712 -26.33 44.20 16.09
CA THR A 712 -26.43 43.53 17.37
C THR A 712 -27.33 44.41 18.25
N LEU A 713 -28.52 43.93 18.54
CA LEU A 713 -29.42 44.49 19.57
C LEU A 713 -28.84 44.26 20.96
#